data_AF-A0A4S8SIC4-F1
#
_entry.id   AF-A0A4S8SIC4-F1
#
_cell.length_a   1.000
_cell.length_b   1.000
_cell.length_c   1.000
_cell.angle_alpha   90.00
_cell.angle_beta   90.00
_cell.angle_gamma   90.00
#
_symmetry.space_group_name_H-M   'P 1'
#
loop_
_entity.id
_entity.type
_entity.pdbx_description
1 polymer ?
#
loop_
_entity_poly.entity_id
_entity_poly.type
_entity_poly.pdbx_seq_one_letter_code
_entity_poly.pdbx_strand_id
1 'polypeptide(L)'
;MSALSSPALSFCDTLSSPDLDAYLDSLPPLSQLPSPEMKEAWWREESFHGRHDSLMSDVPSSFATAAEVLCNITACDSCNSVKSLQSMITQFLDNSRVPMETVALVYNILSQPAVAAIHCWHGNSVSSTSAQMQSKMMQIHGPESDASCQRALVILSALSVAVSFTEDNSRNLFHWSRQVAEGIFSTEQISSMNRIVLAKLEWSIHPLSAPMAIDAALKTLSGPGVVAHTKLSSFAPFIVDEEESLRLILGPQTMVQHGLVTPEPSPNCIHGEDDLISRQTRAFPFVPRISSFGGSYGACNSSAESQSSTLSAAAATYGSKTRASGIVGSREPLLQLLLTSSSSFPVNHLPVPCNASSRRKLPLTPQTTRTIVIMATTTTPSRSRRPSTSAPVAELSGPIGPAGITRPKHKRTITGFGASDIKSVEAEIPDEQKTAWKKHSASGFKNKEDFESAAIRHIETTLARSLYNCDEGAAYGGTALAFRDRLIIDWNKTQQSHTFADQKRVYYLSLEFLMGRALDNAMLNVGLKDVARDGLADLGFRMEDVIGIERDAALGNGGLGRLAACFLDSLASLDYPAWGYGLRYRYGIFKQEIINGYQVEVPDYWLDFNPWEFPRHDVTVDIQFYGHVRKYNDENGRQVSVWENGEIVTANAYDVPIPGYNTPTTNNLRLWSSKAASGEFDFQKFNSGEYEQSVHDQMRAETISAVLYPNDNLDRGKELRLKQQYFWCAASLHDIVRRFKKSKKAWKEFPNQIAIQLNDTHPTLAIPELQRILVDEEGLDWDTAWSIVVNTFGYTNHTVMAEALEKWSVPLIQHLLPRHLEIIYEINLHFLQYVERTFPKDRDMLSRVSIVEESNPKMIRMAFLAIVGSHKVNGVAELHSDLIKTTIFKDFVKIYGQDKFTNVTNGITPRRWLHQANPKLSELIASKLGGYDFLKDLTLLHKIEAYADDKQFRKAFQDIKYANKTRLANYIKDTTGVKVNPAALFDIQVKRIHEYKRQQLNIFGVIHRYLALKAMSSEERKKMQPRVSIFGGKAAPGYWMAKCIIHLVNEVGRVVNNDPEIGDALKVIFIEDYNVSKCEIIAPASDISEHISTAGTEASGTSNMKFVLNGGLIIGTCDGANIEITREIGEDNIFLFGNLAEDVEDIRHQHTYEGVLIDDGLQKVFDAIHNGMFGHSDEFSALTNTVVNHDHWLTSADFEAYCKTQDSIDVAFKDQEAWLHKTIISVARMGFFTADRCIEEYAEMIWNVEPQKMKQNGA
;
A
#
# COMPACT_ATOMS: atom_id res chain seq x y z
N MET A 1 -62.75 -35.98 16.15
CA MET A 1 -62.90 -35.21 17.40
C MET A 1 -61.99 -33.99 17.24
N SER A 2 -62.50 -32.82 16.83
CA SER A 2 -63.30 -31.83 17.60
C SER A 2 -62.43 -31.08 18.62
N ALA A 3 -61.84 -29.93 18.25
CA ALA A 3 -62.42 -28.57 18.30
C ALA A 3 -62.29 -27.95 19.71
N LEU A 4 -61.93 -26.69 19.94
CA LEU A 4 -62.06 -25.40 19.21
C LEU A 4 -60.75 -24.55 19.34
N SER A 5 -60.45 -23.46 18.61
CA SER A 5 -61.10 -22.77 17.47
C SER A 5 -60.18 -21.71 16.80
N SER A 6 -60.39 -21.48 15.49
CA SER A 6 -60.11 -20.24 14.71
C SER A 6 -58.65 -19.87 14.32
N PRO A 7 -58.32 -19.89 13.01
CA PRO A 7 -57.09 -19.32 12.44
C PRO A 7 -57.32 -18.09 11.53
N ALA A 8 -56.26 -17.29 11.31
CA ALA A 8 -56.06 -16.44 10.13
C ALA A 8 -54.55 -16.38 9.85
N LEU A 9 -54.14 -16.33 8.58
CA LEU A 9 -52.76 -16.58 8.14
C LEU A 9 -52.03 -15.33 7.65
N SER A 10 -50.70 -15.46 7.56
CA SER A 10 -49.75 -14.50 6.98
C SER A 10 -50.10 -14.09 5.55
N PHE A 11 -49.72 -12.87 5.17
CA PHE A 11 -49.63 -12.42 3.78
C PHE A 11 -48.46 -11.45 3.58
N CYS A 12 -47.87 -11.49 2.39
CA CYS A 12 -46.85 -10.57 1.86
C CYS A 12 -45.46 -10.53 2.52
N ASP A 13 -44.81 -11.69 2.64
CA ASP A 13 -43.46 -11.82 2.07
C ASP A 13 -43.63 -12.03 0.54
N THR A 14 -44.01 -10.98 -0.18
CA THR A 14 -44.01 -10.88 -1.66
C THR A 14 -44.53 -9.52 -2.11
N LEU A 15 -43.65 -8.67 -2.63
CA LEU A 15 -44.00 -7.62 -3.60
C LEU A 15 -42.98 -7.67 -4.73
N SER A 16 -43.45 -8.03 -5.93
CA SER A 16 -42.70 -7.85 -7.17
C SER A 16 -42.64 -6.37 -7.55
N SER A 17 -41.54 -5.92 -8.17
CA SER A 17 -41.29 -4.51 -8.54
C SER A 17 -42.51 -3.72 -9.03
N PRO A 18 -43.35 -4.22 -9.96
CA PRO A 18 -44.38 -3.40 -10.61
C PRO A 18 -45.40 -2.75 -9.66
N ASP A 19 -45.74 -3.41 -8.56
CA ASP A 19 -46.76 -2.92 -7.63
C ASP A 19 -46.23 -1.87 -6.64
N LEU A 20 -44.91 -1.88 -6.37
CA LEU A 20 -44.26 -0.83 -5.58
C LEU A 20 -44.08 0.43 -6.44
N ASP A 21 -43.66 0.27 -7.68
CA ASP A 21 -43.53 1.37 -8.65
C ASP A 21 -44.92 2.02 -8.89
N ALA A 22 -45.97 1.22 -9.08
CA ALA A 22 -47.35 1.72 -9.21
C ALA A 22 -47.89 2.39 -7.94
N TYR A 23 -47.43 2.00 -6.74
CA TYR A 23 -47.77 2.70 -5.50
C TYR A 23 -47.05 4.06 -5.41
N LEU A 24 -45.77 4.12 -5.76
CA LEU A 24 -44.98 5.36 -5.75
C LEU A 24 -45.47 6.37 -6.79
N ASP A 25 -45.79 5.93 -8.01
CA ASP A 25 -46.41 6.75 -9.07
C ASP A 25 -47.83 7.22 -8.72
N SER A 26 -48.49 6.59 -7.74
CA SER A 26 -49.81 7.02 -7.24
C SER A 26 -49.74 8.15 -6.19
N LEU A 27 -48.55 8.46 -5.67
CA LEU A 27 -48.35 9.57 -4.74
C LEU A 27 -48.30 10.90 -5.50
N PRO A 28 -49.03 11.94 -5.06
CA PRO A 28 -48.92 13.26 -5.68
C PRO A 28 -47.49 13.82 -5.49
N PRO A 29 -46.95 14.57 -6.47
CA PRO A 29 -45.63 15.17 -6.33
C PRO A 29 -45.57 16.08 -5.10
N LEU A 30 -44.42 16.13 -4.43
CA LEU A 30 -44.19 16.85 -3.17
C LEU A 30 -44.62 18.33 -3.19
N SER A 31 -44.71 18.96 -4.37
CA SER A 31 -45.25 20.30 -4.60
C SER A 31 -46.78 20.43 -4.43
N GLN A 32 -47.51 19.34 -4.16
CA GLN A 32 -48.97 19.32 -3.95
C GLN A 32 -49.39 18.75 -2.59
N LEU A 33 -48.46 18.36 -1.72
CA LEU A 33 -48.80 18.12 -0.32
C LEU A 33 -49.10 19.47 0.36
N PRO A 34 -50.20 19.60 1.12
CA PRO A 34 -50.52 20.85 1.80
C PRO A 34 -49.46 21.15 2.85
N SER A 35 -48.85 22.33 2.77
CA SER A 35 -47.97 22.84 3.82
C SER A 35 -48.72 22.83 5.15
N PRO A 36 -48.20 22.18 6.22
CA PRO A 36 -48.76 22.34 7.56
C PRO A 36 -48.68 23.82 7.94
N GLU A 37 -49.83 24.48 8.10
CA GLU A 37 -49.87 25.88 8.51
C GLU A 37 -49.21 26.02 9.89
N MET A 38 -48.14 26.83 9.98
CA MET A 38 -47.62 27.25 11.30
C MET A 38 -48.63 28.20 11.96
N LYS A 39 -49.63 27.63 12.63
CA LYS A 39 -50.56 28.34 13.51
C LYS A 39 -50.30 27.96 14.96
N GLU A 40 -49.93 28.98 15.73
CA GLU A 40 -50.14 29.11 17.17
C GLU A 40 -49.58 27.98 18.07
N ALA A 41 -48.25 27.97 18.24
CA ALA A 41 -47.62 27.53 19.46
C ALA A 41 -46.45 28.46 19.84
N TRP A 42 -46.09 28.50 21.13
CA TRP A 42 -44.94 29.22 21.71
C TRP A 42 -45.04 30.75 21.87
N TRP A 43 -46.21 31.36 21.64
CA TRP A 43 -46.51 32.76 22.04
C TRP A 43 -47.86 32.90 22.76
N ARG A 44 -47.91 32.50 24.05
CA ARG A 44 -48.86 33.00 25.08
C ARG A 44 -48.40 32.57 26.47
N GLU A 45 -48.77 33.35 27.47
CA GLU A 45 -48.40 33.16 28.88
C GLU A 45 -49.16 32.01 29.54
N GLU A 46 -48.54 31.39 30.55
CA GLU A 46 -49.18 31.31 31.88
C GLU A 46 -48.09 31.27 32.99
N SER A 47 -48.42 31.73 34.20
CA SER A 47 -47.61 31.64 35.44
C SER A 47 -46.42 32.60 35.70
N PHE A 48 -46.41 33.84 35.16
CA PHE A 48 -45.53 34.93 35.70
C PHE A 48 -46.23 36.29 35.89
N HIS A 49 -47.37 36.29 36.61
CA HIS A 49 -48.03 37.54 37.01
C HIS A 49 -47.19 38.38 38.00
N GLY A 50 -46.50 39.42 37.53
CA GLY A 50 -45.81 40.34 38.44
C GLY A 50 -44.90 41.42 37.85
N ARG A 51 -45.48 42.45 37.20
CA ARG A 51 -44.86 43.74 36.84
C ARG A 51 -43.79 43.73 35.72
N HIS A 52 -44.18 44.04 34.48
CA HIS A 52 -43.98 45.40 33.90
C HIS A 52 -44.43 45.47 32.43
N ASP A 53 -45.65 45.96 32.19
CA ASP A 53 -46.17 46.20 30.83
C ASP A 53 -45.48 47.41 30.18
N SER A 54 -44.50 47.18 29.30
CA SER A 54 -43.92 48.23 28.43
C SER A 54 -43.14 47.76 27.19
N LEU A 55 -43.06 46.44 26.91
CA LEU A 55 -42.12 45.87 25.93
C LEU A 55 -42.74 44.80 24.98
N MET A 56 -44.04 44.89 24.71
CA MET A 56 -44.80 43.92 23.88
C MET A 56 -45.59 44.57 22.74
N SER A 57 -44.92 45.39 21.92
CA SER A 57 -45.51 46.03 20.73
C SER A 57 -44.72 45.82 19.42
N ASP A 58 -43.40 45.62 19.49
CA ASP A 58 -42.53 45.87 18.34
C ASP A 58 -41.95 44.57 17.75
N VAL A 59 -42.73 43.88 16.92
CA VAL A 59 -42.16 42.96 15.92
C VAL A 59 -41.67 43.80 14.73
N PRO A 60 -40.38 43.72 14.34
CA PRO A 60 -39.82 44.54 13.28
C PRO A 60 -40.53 44.40 11.91
N SER A 61 -41.26 45.45 11.51
CA SER A 61 -41.86 45.57 10.17
C SER A 61 -40.89 46.09 9.10
N SER A 62 -39.64 46.38 9.47
CA SER A 62 -38.55 46.79 8.57
C SER A 62 -37.19 46.35 9.14
N PHE A 63 -36.18 46.22 8.27
CA PHE A 63 -34.81 45.91 8.71
C PHE A 63 -34.19 47.02 9.57
N ALA A 64 -34.62 48.28 9.42
CA ALA A 64 -34.21 49.38 10.30
C ALA A 64 -34.70 49.16 11.74
N THR A 65 -35.96 48.74 11.90
CA THR A 65 -36.53 48.36 13.21
C THR A 65 -35.84 47.11 13.77
N ALA A 66 -35.46 46.16 12.91
CA ALA A 66 -34.77 44.95 13.36
C ALA A 66 -33.34 45.23 13.85
N ALA A 67 -32.61 46.09 13.13
CA ALA A 67 -31.30 46.57 13.54
C ALA A 67 -31.35 47.37 14.85
N GLU A 68 -32.41 48.16 15.06
CA GLU A 68 -32.67 48.88 16.32
C GLU A 68 -32.83 47.92 17.49
N VAL A 69 -33.70 46.91 17.35
CA VAL A 69 -33.94 45.90 18.38
C VAL A 69 -32.66 45.10 18.70
N LEU A 70 -31.90 44.66 17.69
CA LEU A 70 -30.63 43.93 17.90
C LEU A 70 -29.54 44.80 18.55
N CYS A 71 -29.49 46.11 18.23
CA CYS A 71 -28.61 47.05 18.93
C CYS A 71 -29.04 47.26 20.40
N ASN A 72 -30.34 47.29 20.68
CA ASN A 72 -30.87 47.50 22.03
C ASN A 72 -30.65 46.30 22.95
N ILE A 73 -30.68 45.06 22.45
CA ILE A 73 -30.30 43.84 23.21
C ILE A 73 -28.83 43.91 23.67
N THR A 74 -27.96 44.54 22.87
CA THR A 74 -26.52 44.66 23.13
C THR A 74 -26.11 46.02 23.71
N ALA A 75 -27.09 46.83 24.15
CA ALA A 75 -26.88 48.14 24.72
C ALA A 75 -26.44 48.09 26.20
N CYS A 76 -25.86 49.21 26.65
CA CYS A 76 -25.56 49.48 28.05
C CYS A 76 -25.75 51.00 28.26
N ASP A 77 -26.31 51.40 29.40
CA ASP A 77 -26.83 52.75 29.72
C ASP A 77 -25.82 53.92 29.67
N SER A 78 -24.58 53.65 29.25
CA SER A 78 -23.46 54.59 29.26
C SER A 78 -22.89 54.95 27.86
N CYS A 79 -23.43 54.39 26.77
CA CYS A 79 -22.75 54.42 25.47
C CYS A 79 -23.51 55.20 24.37
N ASN A 80 -23.00 56.38 23.98
CA ASN A 80 -23.64 57.26 22.99
C ASN A 80 -23.50 56.83 21.50
N SER A 81 -22.80 55.73 21.19
CA SER A 81 -22.46 55.37 19.80
C SER A 81 -23.50 54.50 19.06
N VAL A 82 -24.65 54.17 19.69
CA VAL A 82 -25.63 53.20 19.15
C VAL A 82 -26.07 53.50 17.72
N LYS A 83 -26.24 54.77 17.35
CA LYS A 83 -26.78 55.17 16.04
C LYS A 83 -25.90 54.83 14.83
N SER A 84 -24.57 54.76 14.97
CA SER A 84 -23.70 54.35 13.86
C SER A 84 -23.80 52.84 13.62
N LEU A 85 -23.84 52.05 14.70
CA LEU A 85 -24.00 50.60 14.67
C LEU A 85 -25.37 50.21 14.08
N GLN A 86 -26.45 50.87 14.52
CA GLN A 86 -27.80 50.69 14.00
C GLN A 86 -27.88 50.97 12.49
N SER A 87 -27.26 52.05 12.02
CA SER A 87 -27.20 52.36 10.58
C SER A 87 -26.41 51.31 9.79
N MET A 88 -25.31 50.81 10.33
CA MET A 88 -24.47 49.78 9.67
C MET A 88 -25.20 48.44 9.57
N ILE A 89 -25.88 48.01 10.63
CA ILE A 89 -26.64 46.75 10.67
C ILE A 89 -27.90 46.84 9.79
N THR A 90 -28.60 47.99 9.80
CA THR A 90 -29.71 48.26 8.85
C THR A 90 -29.23 48.07 7.41
N GLN A 91 -28.14 48.74 7.04
CA GLN A 91 -27.58 48.71 5.69
C GLN A 91 -27.05 47.31 5.30
N PHE A 92 -26.53 46.54 6.25
CA PHE A 92 -26.16 45.14 6.02
C PHE A 92 -27.38 44.26 5.72
N LEU A 93 -28.45 44.38 6.50
CA LEU A 93 -29.69 43.60 6.33
C LEU A 93 -30.43 43.96 5.04
N ASP A 94 -30.59 45.27 4.75
CA ASP A 94 -31.20 45.77 3.51
C ASP A 94 -30.46 45.28 2.25
N ASN A 95 -29.12 45.37 2.25
CA ASN A 95 -28.30 44.96 1.10
C ASN A 95 -28.27 43.43 0.92
N SER A 96 -28.26 42.67 2.02
CA SER A 96 -28.11 41.21 1.99
C SER A 96 -29.43 40.46 1.82
N ARG A 97 -30.58 41.13 1.97
CA ARG A 97 -31.94 40.56 1.85
C ARG A 97 -32.18 39.31 2.71
N VAL A 98 -31.58 39.27 3.90
CA VAL A 98 -31.71 38.14 4.85
C VAL A 98 -33.18 37.96 5.23
N PRO A 99 -33.76 36.74 5.18
CA PRO A 99 -35.15 36.50 5.58
C PRO A 99 -35.41 36.95 7.02
N MET A 100 -36.55 37.60 7.29
CA MET A 100 -36.84 38.17 8.61
C MET A 100 -36.95 37.09 9.70
N GLU A 101 -37.29 35.87 9.29
CA GLU A 101 -37.28 34.64 10.09
C GLU A 101 -35.86 34.31 10.61
N THR A 102 -34.84 34.54 9.78
CA THR A 102 -33.43 34.38 10.18
C THR A 102 -33.01 35.49 11.15
N VAL A 103 -33.50 36.72 10.95
CA VAL A 103 -33.26 37.84 11.88
C VAL A 103 -33.96 37.61 13.22
N ALA A 104 -35.14 36.98 13.24
CA ALA A 104 -35.82 36.54 14.45
C ALA A 104 -35.08 35.38 15.17
N LEU A 105 -34.42 34.49 14.42
CA LEU A 105 -33.54 33.49 15.02
C LEU A 105 -32.32 34.13 15.70
N VAL A 106 -31.70 35.14 15.08
CA VAL A 106 -30.63 35.96 15.69
C VAL A 106 -31.11 36.66 16.97
N TYR A 107 -32.31 37.24 16.95
CA TYR A 107 -32.94 37.83 18.15
C TYR A 107 -33.03 36.80 19.29
N ASN A 108 -33.56 35.60 19.00
CA ASN A 108 -33.70 34.54 20.00
C ASN A 108 -32.35 34.07 20.56
N ILE A 109 -31.34 33.88 19.71
CA ILE A 109 -29.95 33.51 20.09
C ILE A 109 -29.34 34.53 21.07
N LEU A 110 -29.64 35.83 20.90
CA LEU A 110 -29.10 36.91 21.73
C LEU A 110 -29.98 37.25 22.95
N SER A 111 -31.15 36.60 23.12
CA SER A 111 -32.12 36.91 24.17
C SER A 111 -31.90 36.11 25.46
N GLN A 112 -32.11 36.73 26.63
CA GLN A 112 -31.92 36.06 27.93
C GLN A 112 -32.77 34.78 28.17
N PRO A 113 -34.02 34.65 27.69
CA PRO A 113 -34.83 33.45 27.95
C PRO A 113 -34.19 32.15 27.44
N ALA A 114 -33.46 32.18 26.32
CA ALA A 114 -32.76 31.02 25.80
C ALA A 114 -31.67 30.50 26.76
N VAL A 115 -30.91 31.41 27.36
CA VAL A 115 -29.87 31.09 28.36
C VAL A 115 -30.50 30.54 29.65
N ALA A 116 -31.64 31.09 30.08
CA ALA A 116 -32.37 30.58 31.25
C ALA A 116 -32.92 29.16 31.05
N ALA A 117 -33.45 28.86 29.86
CA ALA A 117 -33.97 27.52 29.52
C ALA A 117 -32.88 26.43 29.61
N ILE A 118 -31.66 26.72 29.14
CA ILE A 118 -30.50 25.82 29.21
C ILE A 118 -30.17 25.46 30.67
N HIS A 119 -30.19 26.43 31.59
CA HIS A 119 -29.92 26.18 33.00
C HIS A 119 -31.00 25.33 33.70
N CYS A 120 -32.28 25.50 33.36
CA CYS A 120 -33.35 24.64 33.90
C CYS A 120 -33.20 23.17 33.49
N TRP A 121 -32.69 22.89 32.29
CA TRP A 121 -32.54 21.52 31.78
C TRP A 121 -31.41 20.72 32.48
N HIS A 122 -30.54 21.39 33.24
CA HIS A 122 -29.48 20.73 34.02
C HIS A 122 -29.83 20.53 35.52
N GLY A 123 -31.11 20.65 35.89
CA GLY A 123 -31.64 20.18 37.18
C GLY A 123 -31.17 20.93 38.44
N ASN A 124 -30.34 21.96 38.31
CA ASN A 124 -29.83 22.74 39.43
C ASN A 124 -30.88 23.73 39.94
N SER A 125 -31.34 23.53 41.18
CA SER A 125 -32.24 24.47 41.85
C SER A 125 -31.50 25.74 42.27
N VAL A 126 -31.87 26.87 41.65
CA VAL A 126 -31.21 28.17 41.89
C VAL A 126 -31.62 28.73 43.25
N SER A 127 -30.71 28.63 44.23
CA SER A 127 -30.77 29.46 45.45
C SER A 127 -30.06 30.80 45.21
N SER A 128 -30.51 31.85 45.91
CA SER A 128 -30.43 33.25 45.45
C SER A 128 -29.10 33.99 45.74
N THR A 129 -27.96 33.33 45.56
CA THR A 129 -26.61 33.91 45.86
C THR A 129 -25.66 34.02 44.65
N SER A 130 -26.13 33.73 43.42
CA SER A 130 -25.30 33.75 42.20
C SER A 130 -25.17 35.12 41.49
N ALA A 131 -25.73 36.21 42.04
CA ALA A 131 -25.74 37.54 41.42
C ALA A 131 -24.33 38.11 41.09
N GLN A 132 -23.28 37.67 41.79
CA GLN A 132 -21.89 38.04 41.48
C GLN A 132 -21.31 37.35 40.23
N MET A 133 -21.96 36.30 39.72
CA MET A 133 -21.44 35.51 38.59
C MET A 133 -21.90 36.08 37.23
N GLN A 134 -23.14 36.59 37.15
CA GLN A 134 -23.65 37.30 35.97
C GLN A 134 -22.79 38.53 35.61
N SER A 135 -22.26 39.24 36.62
CA SER A 135 -21.37 40.40 36.41
C SER A 135 -20.01 40.06 35.80
N LYS A 136 -19.58 38.78 35.74
CA LYS A 136 -18.22 38.42 35.31
C LYS A 136 -18.10 37.97 33.84
N MET A 137 -19.18 37.50 33.20
CA MET A 137 -19.13 37.08 31.79
C MET A 137 -19.22 38.25 30.79
N MET A 138 -19.51 39.47 31.24
CA MET A 138 -19.64 40.66 30.38
C MET A 138 -18.63 41.80 30.66
N GLN A 139 -17.57 41.56 31.43
CA GLN A 139 -16.48 42.54 31.62
C GLN A 139 -15.27 42.25 30.71
N ILE A 140 -15.43 42.47 29.41
CA ILE A 140 -14.31 42.54 28.46
C ILE A 140 -13.67 43.93 28.55
N HIS A 141 -12.76 44.13 29.49
CA HIS A 141 -12.02 45.38 29.65
C HIS A 141 -10.69 45.37 28.87
N GLY A 142 -10.76 45.74 27.59
CA GLY A 142 -9.65 46.35 26.86
C GLY A 142 -9.72 47.89 26.95
N PRO A 143 -8.59 48.62 26.77
CA PRO A 143 -8.57 50.08 26.89
C PRO A 143 -9.16 50.79 25.66
N GLU A 144 -10.39 51.32 25.81
CA GLU A 144 -11.07 52.36 24.99
C GLU A 144 -11.09 52.24 23.45
N SER A 145 -10.62 51.14 22.86
CA SER A 145 -10.65 50.90 21.40
C SER A 145 -12.04 50.42 20.92
N ASP A 146 -12.94 51.39 20.71
CA ASP A 146 -14.24 51.30 20.03
C ASP A 146 -15.10 50.04 20.29
N ALA A 147 -15.89 50.11 21.36
CA ALA A 147 -16.89 49.10 21.71
C ALA A 147 -18.05 48.96 20.68
N SER A 148 -18.16 49.80 19.64
CA SER A 148 -19.13 49.57 18.56
C SER A 148 -18.72 48.40 17.67
N CYS A 149 -17.43 48.30 17.30
CA CYS A 149 -16.90 47.23 16.46
C CYS A 149 -17.02 45.84 17.10
N GLN A 150 -16.80 45.73 18.42
CA GLN A 150 -16.96 44.45 19.13
C GLN A 150 -18.43 43.97 19.16
N ARG A 151 -19.39 44.90 19.33
CA ARG A 151 -20.83 44.58 19.26
C ARG A 151 -21.29 44.24 17.84
N ALA A 152 -20.76 44.92 16.83
CA ALA A 152 -20.93 44.52 15.43
C ALA A 152 -20.47 43.07 15.22
N LEU A 153 -19.29 42.72 15.76
CA LEU A 153 -18.74 41.35 15.63
C LEU A 153 -19.66 40.29 16.24
N VAL A 154 -20.25 40.55 17.42
CA VAL A 154 -21.19 39.61 18.08
C VAL A 154 -22.46 39.43 17.26
N ILE A 155 -23.09 40.52 16.80
CA ILE A 155 -24.33 40.45 16.01
C ILE A 155 -24.07 39.82 14.64
N LEU A 156 -22.94 40.13 13.99
CA LEU A 156 -22.53 39.51 12.72
C LEU A 156 -22.17 38.02 12.90
N SER A 157 -21.60 37.62 14.04
CA SER A 157 -21.35 36.21 14.34
C SER A 157 -22.66 35.45 14.54
N ALA A 158 -23.63 36.03 15.27
CA ALA A 158 -24.95 35.45 15.43
C ALA A 158 -25.73 35.37 14.10
N LEU A 159 -25.63 36.40 13.25
CA LEU A 159 -26.14 36.38 11.86
C LEU A 159 -25.47 35.27 11.03
N SER A 160 -24.15 35.13 11.10
CA SER A 160 -23.43 34.06 10.39
C SER A 160 -23.89 32.68 10.84
N VAL A 161 -24.06 32.47 12.15
CA VAL A 161 -24.59 31.22 12.71
C VAL A 161 -26.04 30.96 12.26
N ALA A 162 -26.89 32.00 12.22
CA ALA A 162 -28.28 31.87 11.78
C ALA A 162 -28.43 31.62 10.27
N VAL A 163 -27.56 32.21 9.43
CA VAL A 163 -27.50 31.93 7.98
C VAL A 163 -26.97 30.53 7.71
N SER A 164 -25.94 30.07 8.44
CA SER A 164 -25.50 28.66 8.43
C SER A 164 -26.51 27.68 9.06
N PHE A 165 -27.61 28.19 9.65
CA PHE A 165 -28.72 27.38 10.17
C PHE A 165 -29.78 27.10 9.11
N THR A 166 -29.91 27.99 8.11
CA THR A 166 -30.88 27.86 7.00
C THR A 166 -30.42 26.94 5.87
N GLU A 167 -29.20 26.42 5.92
CA GLU A 167 -28.71 25.34 5.06
C GLU A 167 -28.55 24.05 5.88
N ASP A 168 -29.15 22.95 5.44
CA ASP A 168 -29.41 21.73 6.23
C ASP A 168 -28.20 21.15 6.98
N ASN A 169 -28.14 21.29 8.33
CA ASN A 169 -27.50 20.30 9.22
C ASN A 169 -27.81 20.48 10.73
N SER A 170 -28.96 19.97 11.20
CA SER A 170 -29.40 20.13 12.59
C SER A 170 -28.58 19.40 13.66
N ARG A 171 -27.75 18.40 13.31
CA ARG A 171 -27.00 17.58 14.29
C ARG A 171 -25.72 18.24 14.83
N ASN A 172 -25.06 19.10 14.07
CA ASN A 172 -23.78 19.71 14.49
C ASN A 172 -23.97 20.83 15.53
N LEU A 173 -25.18 21.39 15.65
CA LEU A 173 -25.48 22.54 16.48
C LEU A 173 -25.16 22.31 17.97
N PHE A 174 -25.54 21.15 18.50
CA PHE A 174 -25.34 20.80 19.92
C PHE A 174 -23.86 20.61 20.30
N HIS A 175 -23.00 20.30 19.33
CA HIS A 175 -21.57 20.12 19.56
C HIS A 175 -20.84 21.47 19.65
N TRP A 176 -21.07 22.37 18.69
CA TRP A 176 -20.35 23.63 18.59
C TRP A 176 -20.86 24.70 19.56
N SER A 177 -22.18 24.81 19.75
CA SER A 177 -22.73 25.71 20.78
C SER A 177 -22.22 25.37 22.18
N ARG A 178 -22.12 24.08 22.49
CA ARG A 178 -21.57 23.55 23.73
C ARG A 178 -20.11 23.97 23.95
N GLN A 179 -19.19 23.72 23.02
CA GLN A 179 -17.78 24.05 23.22
C GLN A 179 -17.50 25.56 23.32
N VAL A 180 -18.30 26.39 22.65
CA VAL A 180 -18.23 27.86 22.81
C VAL A 180 -18.77 28.29 24.19
N ALA A 181 -19.87 27.71 24.66
CA ALA A 181 -20.44 28.01 25.98
C ALA A 181 -19.59 27.47 27.15
N GLU A 182 -18.87 26.35 26.95
CA GLU A 182 -17.90 25.78 27.89
C GLU A 182 -16.58 26.58 27.94
N GLY A 183 -16.42 27.62 27.11
CA GLY A 183 -15.26 28.53 27.15
C GLY A 183 -13.97 27.92 26.61
N ILE A 184 -14.06 26.86 25.80
CA ILE A 184 -12.92 26.04 25.36
C ILE A 184 -12.01 26.78 24.35
N PHE A 185 -12.55 27.79 23.65
CA PHE A 185 -11.82 28.57 22.66
C PHE A 185 -11.39 29.94 23.18
N SER A 186 -10.10 30.25 23.06
CA SER A 186 -9.57 31.59 23.32
C SER A 186 -10.08 32.62 22.31
N THR A 187 -10.01 33.90 22.65
CA THR A 187 -10.34 35.02 21.73
C THR A 187 -9.51 34.97 20.44
N GLU A 188 -8.32 34.39 20.50
CA GLU A 188 -7.38 34.23 19.39
C GLU A 188 -7.75 33.03 18.48
N GLN A 189 -8.25 31.94 19.06
CA GLN A 189 -8.85 30.83 18.31
C GLN A 189 -10.17 31.26 17.64
N ILE A 190 -11.01 32.03 18.33
CA ILE A 190 -12.23 32.62 17.75
C ILE A 190 -11.88 33.60 16.62
N SER A 191 -10.84 34.44 16.79
CA SER A 191 -10.33 35.29 15.69
C SER A 191 -9.85 34.47 14.50
N SER A 192 -9.18 33.34 14.75
CA SER A 192 -8.68 32.44 13.70
C SER A 192 -9.82 31.72 12.96
N MET A 193 -10.82 31.20 13.67
CA MET A 193 -12.03 30.64 13.07
C MET A 193 -12.78 31.68 12.24
N ASN A 194 -12.95 32.90 12.75
CA ASN A 194 -13.60 33.98 12.01
C ASN A 194 -12.81 34.38 10.75
N ARG A 195 -11.47 34.38 10.78
CA ARG A 195 -10.65 34.57 9.55
C ARG A 195 -10.87 33.44 8.54
N ILE A 196 -10.95 32.18 8.99
CA ILE A 196 -11.18 31.02 8.11
C ILE A 196 -12.59 31.05 7.50
N VAL A 197 -13.61 31.44 8.27
CA VAL A 197 -14.98 31.59 7.76
C VAL A 197 -15.11 32.77 6.79
N LEU A 198 -14.52 33.93 7.12
CA LEU A 198 -14.48 35.09 6.22
C LEU A 198 -13.67 34.83 4.94
N ALA A 199 -12.66 33.95 4.99
CA ALA A 199 -11.90 33.50 3.82
C ALA A 199 -12.62 32.40 3.00
N LYS A 200 -13.66 31.77 3.56
CA LYS A 200 -14.52 30.78 2.87
C LYS A 200 -15.81 31.37 2.31
N LEU A 201 -16.18 32.59 2.69
CA LEU A 201 -17.23 33.34 2.00
C LEU A 201 -16.71 33.76 0.62
N GLU A 202 -17.31 33.17 -0.41
CA GLU A 202 -16.85 33.27 -1.79
C GLU A 202 -16.90 34.72 -2.32
N TRP A 203 -15.95 35.10 -3.18
CA TRP A 203 -15.83 36.46 -3.74
C TRP A 203 -16.94 36.86 -4.73
N SER A 204 -17.99 36.04 -4.84
CA SER A 204 -19.11 36.15 -5.78
C SER A 204 -20.07 37.31 -5.49
N ILE A 205 -19.87 38.09 -4.41
CA ILE A 205 -20.72 39.22 -4.00
C ILE A 205 -19.91 40.53 -3.87
N HIS A 206 -19.61 41.17 -5.01
CA HIS A 206 -19.14 42.57 -5.09
C HIS A 206 -20.35 43.54 -5.14
N PRO A 207 -20.23 44.83 -4.74
CA PRO A 207 -19.05 45.68 -4.93
C PRO A 207 -18.75 46.69 -3.79
N LEU A 208 -18.52 46.26 -2.54
CA LEU A 208 -18.19 47.19 -1.42
C LEU A 208 -16.78 47.04 -0.81
N SER A 209 -16.00 46.04 -1.24
CA SER A 209 -14.62 45.78 -0.78
C SER A 209 -13.58 46.74 -1.40
N ALA A 210 -13.72 48.04 -1.12
CA ALA A 210 -12.67 49.02 -1.42
C ALA A 210 -11.45 48.78 -0.51
N PRO A 211 -10.23 48.50 -1.03
CA PRO A 211 -9.08 48.09 -0.21
C PRO A 211 -8.71 49.07 0.91
N MET A 212 -8.98 50.37 0.70
CA MET A 212 -8.74 51.45 1.67
C MET A 212 -9.47 51.27 3.00
N ALA A 213 -10.64 50.60 3.02
CA ALA A 213 -11.40 50.38 4.27
C ALA A 213 -10.70 49.36 5.19
N ILE A 214 -10.11 48.32 4.60
CA ILE A 214 -9.40 47.26 5.33
C ILE A 214 -8.02 47.77 5.78
N ASP A 215 -7.31 48.51 4.93
CA ASP A 215 -6.05 49.16 5.27
C ASP A 215 -6.20 50.19 6.42
N ALA A 216 -7.29 50.96 6.43
CA ALA A 216 -7.62 51.88 7.53
C ALA A 216 -7.88 51.13 8.86
N ALA A 217 -8.61 50.01 8.83
CA ALA A 217 -8.84 49.18 10.01
C ALA A 217 -7.52 48.59 10.56
N LEU A 218 -6.66 48.05 9.68
CA LEU A 218 -5.37 47.46 10.07
C LEU A 218 -4.39 48.52 10.65
N LYS A 219 -4.35 49.72 10.08
CA LYS A 219 -3.57 50.85 10.62
C LYS A 219 -4.10 51.34 11.98
N THR A 220 -5.41 51.26 12.21
CA THR A 220 -6.01 51.60 13.51
C THR A 220 -5.66 50.57 14.60
N LEU A 221 -5.47 49.30 14.21
CA LEU A 221 -5.05 48.21 15.11
C LEU A 221 -3.54 48.20 15.45
N SER A 222 -2.73 49.06 14.83
CA SER A 222 -1.24 49.03 14.93
C SER A 222 -0.64 50.35 15.46
N GLY A 223 -1.25 50.90 16.51
CA GLY A 223 -0.78 52.11 17.20
C GLY A 223 0.56 51.93 17.95
N PRO A 224 1.48 52.92 17.93
CA PRO A 224 2.83 52.78 18.50
C PRO A 224 2.86 53.06 20.02
N GLY A 225 3.00 52.03 20.86
CA GLY A 225 2.95 52.26 22.32
C GLY A 225 3.26 51.11 23.28
N VAL A 226 4.28 50.26 23.04
CA VAL A 226 4.78 49.32 24.07
C VAL A 226 6.31 49.35 24.12
N VAL A 227 6.88 49.54 25.31
CA VAL A 227 8.33 49.52 25.59
C VAL A 227 8.63 48.50 26.70
N ALA A 228 9.80 47.86 26.60
CA ALA A 228 10.17 46.65 27.33
C ALA A 228 10.25 46.76 28.86
N HIS A 229 10.14 45.60 29.55
CA HIS A 229 11.24 45.09 30.40
C HIS A 229 11.08 43.60 30.82
N THR A 230 12.06 42.77 30.42
CA THR A 230 12.73 41.62 31.11
C THR A 230 12.05 40.90 32.31
N LYS A 231 12.17 39.57 32.51
CA LYS A 231 13.25 38.60 32.14
C LYS A 231 12.81 37.12 32.30
N LEU A 232 13.64 36.17 31.83
CA LEU A 232 13.44 34.70 31.74
C LEU A 232 12.47 34.28 30.61
N SER A 233 12.74 33.26 29.78
CA SER A 233 13.97 32.47 29.55
C SER A 233 14.12 32.11 28.05
N SER A 234 15.15 31.38 27.66
CA SER A 234 15.60 31.26 26.26
C SER A 234 14.84 30.25 25.39
N PHE A 235 14.11 30.76 24.38
CA PHE A 235 13.96 30.16 23.05
C PHE A 235 13.76 31.29 22.03
N ALA A 236 14.14 31.08 20.76
CA ALA A 236 14.03 32.10 19.71
C ALA A 236 12.75 31.92 18.88
N PRO A 237 12.01 33.00 18.54
CA PRO A 237 10.88 32.91 17.62
C PRO A 237 11.37 32.77 16.18
N PHE A 238 10.71 31.92 15.39
CA PHE A 238 10.89 31.86 13.95
C PHE A 238 10.32 33.12 13.30
N ILE A 239 11.05 33.67 12.32
CA ILE A 239 10.50 34.55 11.30
C ILE A 239 10.11 33.63 10.14
N VAL A 240 8.84 33.68 9.72
CA VAL A 240 8.35 32.96 8.54
C VAL A 240 8.50 33.88 7.33
N ASP A 241 9.01 33.33 6.22
CA ASP A 241 9.18 34.07 4.97
C ASP A 241 7.83 34.14 4.20
N GLU A 242 7.53 35.29 3.58
CA GLU A 242 6.31 35.46 2.80
C GLU A 242 6.33 34.56 1.54
N GLU A 243 7.51 34.23 1.00
CA GLU A 243 7.62 33.32 -0.16
C GLU A 243 7.23 31.87 0.21
N GLU A 244 7.50 31.42 1.44
CA GLU A 244 7.12 30.09 1.92
C GLU A 244 5.60 29.98 2.12
N SER A 245 4.98 31.05 2.61
CA SER A 245 3.52 31.16 2.76
C SER A 245 2.78 31.06 1.41
N LEU A 246 3.35 31.60 0.32
CA LEU A 246 2.78 31.47 -1.02
C LEU A 246 2.93 30.06 -1.62
N ARG A 247 4.03 29.36 -1.35
CA ARG A 247 4.22 27.96 -1.80
C ARG A 247 3.23 27.01 -1.15
N LEU A 248 2.87 27.24 0.11
CA LEU A 248 1.85 26.49 0.85
C LEU A 248 0.43 26.61 0.25
N ILE A 249 0.15 27.66 -0.52
CA ILE A 249 -1.20 27.95 -1.06
C ILE A 249 -1.38 27.40 -2.49
N LEU A 250 -0.33 27.40 -3.33
CA LEU A 250 -0.45 27.14 -4.77
C LEU A 250 0.18 25.81 -5.26
N GLY A 251 0.96 25.13 -4.41
CA GLY A 251 1.58 23.85 -4.72
C GLY A 251 2.71 23.90 -5.78
N PRO A 252 3.41 22.77 -6.04
CA PRO A 252 4.73 22.82 -6.68
C PRO A 252 4.77 22.99 -8.21
N GLN A 253 3.64 23.05 -8.93
CA GLN A 253 3.62 22.93 -10.40
C GLN A 253 2.83 24.01 -11.17
N THR A 254 2.53 25.16 -10.55
CA THR A 254 1.69 26.20 -11.18
C THR A 254 2.48 27.47 -11.55
N MET A 255 3.39 27.36 -12.52
CA MET A 255 4.16 28.50 -13.09
C MET A 255 4.10 28.50 -14.62
N VAL A 256 2.96 28.90 -15.19
CA VAL A 256 2.78 29.09 -16.64
C VAL A 256 3.30 30.47 -17.05
N GLN A 257 4.08 30.51 -18.13
CA GLN A 257 4.73 31.72 -18.65
C GLN A 257 3.73 32.70 -19.29
N HIS A 258 3.88 34.00 -18.99
CA HIS A 258 3.47 35.09 -19.89
C HIS A 258 4.43 36.28 -19.77
N GLY A 259 4.76 36.91 -20.92
CA GLY A 259 5.48 38.20 -20.97
C GLY A 259 6.90 38.12 -21.55
N LEU A 260 7.03 38.33 -22.87
CA LEU A 260 8.33 38.57 -23.53
C LEU A 260 8.83 40.00 -23.26
N VAL A 261 9.99 40.14 -22.62
CA VAL A 261 10.86 41.32 -22.77
C VAL A 261 12.32 40.84 -22.84
N THR A 262 12.98 41.07 -23.97
CA THR A 262 14.45 40.93 -24.09
C THR A 262 15.13 42.22 -23.64
N PRO A 263 16.35 42.13 -23.08
CA PRO A 263 17.50 42.51 -23.91
C PRO A 263 18.70 41.54 -23.79
N GLU A 264 19.66 41.72 -24.70
CA GLU A 264 20.90 40.92 -24.82
C GLU A 264 21.96 41.30 -23.76
N PRO A 265 22.92 40.41 -23.44
CA PRO A 265 24.01 40.70 -22.52
C PRO A 265 25.14 41.51 -23.17
N SER A 266 25.76 42.42 -22.40
CA SER A 266 27.01 43.12 -22.76
C SER A 266 27.87 43.39 -21.50
N PRO A 267 29.21 43.27 -21.55
CA PRO A 267 30.06 43.21 -20.34
C PRO A 267 30.91 44.47 -20.02
N ASN A 268 31.61 44.39 -18.88
CA ASN A 268 32.78 45.19 -18.41
C ASN A 268 32.53 46.37 -17.42
N CYS A 269 33.63 46.79 -16.78
CA CYS A 269 33.83 47.86 -15.76
C CYS A 269 33.38 47.47 -14.33
N ILE A 270 34.23 47.21 -13.32
CA ILE A 270 35.59 47.66 -12.85
C ILE A 270 35.52 48.84 -11.84
N HIS A 271 36.30 48.71 -10.74
CA HIS A 271 36.46 49.59 -9.54
C HIS A 271 35.29 49.57 -8.51
N GLY A 272 35.53 49.62 -7.19
CA GLY A 272 36.79 49.46 -6.43
C GLY A 272 36.77 50.11 -5.01
N GLU A 273 37.56 49.55 -4.07
CA GLU A 273 38.08 50.14 -2.79
C GLU A 273 37.06 50.58 -1.69
N ASP A 274 37.29 50.44 -0.37
CA ASP A 274 38.15 49.56 0.47
C ASP A 274 37.25 49.05 1.68
N ASP A 275 37.57 48.78 2.95
CA ASP A 275 38.69 48.85 3.94
C ASP A 275 38.81 47.40 4.54
N LEU A 276 39.95 46.82 4.96
CA LEU A 276 40.81 47.14 6.14
C LEU A 276 40.03 47.13 7.50
N ILE A 277 40.51 46.64 8.65
CA ILE A 277 41.81 46.10 9.12
C ILE A 277 41.60 44.87 10.07
N SER A 278 42.61 43.97 10.17
CA SER A 278 43.03 43.20 11.39
C SER A 278 42.78 41.66 11.40
N ARG A 279 43.75 40.77 11.71
CA ARG A 279 45.23 40.90 11.89
C ARG A 279 45.95 39.54 11.73
N GLN A 280 47.13 39.57 11.09
CA GLN A 280 48.38 38.81 11.36
C GLN A 280 48.32 37.28 11.64
N THR A 281 48.75 36.34 10.78
CA THR A 281 50.02 36.09 10.01
C THR A 281 51.08 35.22 10.70
N ARG A 282 51.46 34.09 10.06
CA ARG A 282 52.83 33.62 9.68
C ARG A 282 52.69 32.27 8.94
N ALA A 283 53.01 32.17 7.65
CA ALA A 283 54.35 31.97 7.03
C ALA A 283 54.92 30.55 7.26
N PHE A 284 54.99 29.65 6.25
CA PHE A 284 55.93 29.58 5.09
C PHE A 284 57.37 29.12 5.48
N PRO A 285 58.21 28.52 4.60
CA PRO A 285 57.98 27.85 3.28
C PRO A 285 58.82 26.53 3.07
N PHE A 286 59.04 26.08 1.81
CA PHE A 286 59.99 25.04 1.30
C PHE A 286 59.63 23.53 1.50
N VAL A 287 60.12 22.52 0.74
CA VAL A 287 60.58 22.24 -0.66
C VAL A 287 61.40 20.90 -0.65
N PRO A 288 61.49 20.10 -1.74
CA PRO A 288 61.67 18.64 -1.62
C PRO A 288 63.06 18.06 -1.99
N ARG A 289 63.28 16.77 -1.64
CA ARG A 289 64.26 15.78 -2.18
C ARG A 289 63.64 14.37 -2.03
N ILE A 290 63.76 13.37 -2.92
CA ILE A 290 64.79 12.90 -3.87
C ILE A 290 65.98 12.16 -3.22
N SER A 291 65.95 10.82 -3.28
CA SER A 291 67.09 9.90 -3.55
C SER A 291 66.70 8.42 -3.29
N SER A 292 67.22 7.36 -3.94
CA SER A 292 67.78 7.16 -5.31
C SER A 292 68.25 5.68 -5.49
N PHE A 293 68.31 5.19 -6.73
CA PHE A 293 68.94 3.92 -7.21
C PHE A 293 68.27 2.57 -6.81
N GLY A 294 68.27 1.54 -7.69
CA GLY A 294 68.57 1.59 -9.13
C GLY A 294 68.78 0.25 -9.87
N GLY A 295 68.45 0.25 -11.18
CA GLY A 295 69.06 -0.58 -12.23
C GLY A 295 68.41 -1.95 -12.59
N SER A 296 68.58 -2.48 -13.82
CA SER A 296 69.06 -1.88 -15.09
C SER A 296 68.93 -2.82 -16.31
N TYR A 297 68.64 -2.27 -17.50
CA TYR A 297 68.73 -2.86 -18.87
C TYR A 297 67.79 -4.06 -19.23
N GLY A 298 67.30 -4.19 -20.48
CA GLY A 298 67.33 -3.26 -21.63
C GLY A 298 66.74 -3.81 -22.95
N ALA A 299 66.43 -2.91 -23.90
CA ALA A 299 66.55 -2.93 -25.39
C ALA A 299 66.35 -4.25 -26.22
N CYS A 300 65.89 -4.27 -27.48
CA CYS A 300 65.50 -3.24 -28.48
C CYS A 300 64.78 -3.87 -29.72
N ASN A 301 64.12 -3.03 -30.55
CA ASN A 301 63.83 -3.23 -32.00
C ASN A 301 62.94 -4.44 -32.47
N SER A 302 62.48 -4.55 -33.73
CA SER A 302 61.86 -3.58 -34.67
C SER A 302 61.20 -4.28 -35.89
N SER A 303 60.24 -3.62 -36.55
CA SER A 303 59.97 -3.62 -38.02
C SER A 303 59.69 -4.91 -38.86
N ALA A 304 58.55 -4.85 -39.59
CA ALA A 304 58.38 -5.12 -41.05
C ALA A 304 58.07 -6.51 -41.67
N GLU A 305 56.94 -6.55 -42.39
CA GLU A 305 56.69 -7.02 -43.80
C GLU A 305 56.72 -8.49 -44.28
N SER A 306 56.09 -8.69 -45.45
CA SER A 306 55.89 -9.91 -46.29
C SER A 306 54.97 -11.01 -45.71
N GLN A 307 54.01 -11.64 -46.40
CA GLN A 307 53.69 -12.04 -47.81
C GLN A 307 53.97 -13.53 -48.15
N SER A 308 53.18 -14.04 -49.12
CA SER A 308 53.30 -15.32 -49.87
C SER A 308 53.17 -16.69 -49.14
N SER A 309 51.92 -17.17 -49.09
CA SER A 309 51.40 -18.36 -49.83
C SER A 309 51.91 -19.82 -49.65
N THR A 310 51.00 -20.73 -50.06
CA THR A 310 51.20 -22.07 -50.69
C THR A 310 51.47 -23.36 -49.88
N LEU A 311 50.38 -24.16 -49.80
CA LEU A 311 50.22 -25.56 -50.32
C LEU A 311 50.49 -26.83 -49.47
N SER A 312 49.53 -27.78 -49.64
CA SER A 312 49.61 -29.25 -49.49
C SER A 312 49.66 -29.80 -48.04
N ALA A 313 49.19 -31.02 -47.70
CA ALA A 313 48.50 -32.11 -48.42
C ALA A 313 47.62 -32.92 -47.39
N ALA A 314 46.89 -34.02 -47.64
CA ALA A 314 46.66 -34.91 -48.79
C ALA A 314 45.35 -35.76 -48.60
N ALA A 315 44.86 -36.38 -49.70
CA ALA A 315 43.99 -37.60 -49.79
C ALA A 315 42.59 -37.58 -49.12
N ALA A 316 41.47 -38.16 -49.64
CA ALA A 316 41.17 -39.21 -50.65
C ALA A 316 41.40 -40.67 -50.15
N THR A 317 40.66 -41.73 -50.54
CA THR A 317 39.65 -41.93 -51.61
C THR A 317 38.74 -43.17 -51.33
N TYR A 318 37.47 -43.15 -51.79
CA TYR A 318 36.59 -44.27 -52.26
C TYR A 318 36.60 -45.70 -51.63
N GLY A 319 35.40 -46.27 -51.45
CA GLY A 319 35.13 -47.73 -51.29
C GLY A 319 33.62 -48.07 -51.44
N SER A 320 33.24 -49.24 -52.01
CA SER A 320 31.84 -49.53 -52.40
C SER A 320 31.43 -51.02 -52.42
N LYS A 321 30.10 -51.28 -52.56
CA LYS A 321 29.33 -52.56 -52.70
C LYS A 321 28.68 -53.06 -51.38
N THR A 322 27.40 -53.46 -51.21
CA THR A 322 26.22 -53.92 -52.02
C THR A 322 25.95 -55.44 -52.06
N ARG A 323 24.91 -55.91 -51.33
CA ARG A 323 23.80 -56.84 -51.74
C ARG A 323 22.89 -57.18 -50.52
N ALA A 324 21.56 -56.98 -50.61
CA ALA A 324 20.49 -57.96 -50.97
C ALA A 324 20.16 -58.97 -49.83
N SER A 325 18.93 -59.46 -49.56
CA SER A 325 17.55 -59.30 -50.12
C SER A 325 16.55 -59.95 -49.11
N GLY A 326 15.21 -59.75 -49.10
CA GLY A 326 14.23 -59.01 -49.93
C GLY A 326 12.79 -59.55 -49.69
N ILE A 327 11.78 -59.17 -50.52
CA ILE A 327 10.44 -59.81 -50.69
C ILE A 327 9.44 -59.63 -49.51
N VAL A 328 8.11 -59.33 -49.60
CA VAL A 328 7.10 -58.84 -50.60
C VAL A 328 5.85 -58.38 -49.78
N GLY A 329 4.88 -57.56 -50.21
CA GLY A 329 4.64 -56.78 -51.44
C GLY A 329 3.18 -56.83 -51.97
N SER A 330 2.63 -55.70 -52.48
CA SER A 330 1.34 -55.53 -53.23
C SER A 330 0.02 -55.57 -52.41
N ARG A 331 -1.15 -54.98 -52.80
CA ARG A 331 -1.65 -54.30 -54.03
C ARG A 331 -2.63 -53.13 -53.72
N GLU A 332 -2.93 -52.28 -54.72
CA GLU A 332 -4.14 -51.42 -54.86
C GLU A 332 -5.23 -52.16 -55.71
N PRO A 333 -6.26 -51.55 -56.39
CA PRO A 333 -6.98 -50.25 -56.24
C PRO A 333 -8.55 -50.41 -56.34
N LEU A 334 -9.29 -49.34 -56.72
CA LEU A 334 -10.67 -49.30 -57.32
C LEU A 334 -11.88 -49.38 -56.34
N LEU A 335 -13.14 -48.95 -56.62
CA LEU A 335 -13.87 -48.27 -57.73
C LEU A 335 -15.08 -47.50 -57.06
N GLN A 336 -15.38 -46.19 -57.27
CA GLN A 336 -16.23 -45.51 -58.29
C GLN A 336 -17.79 -45.69 -58.17
N LEU A 337 -18.57 -44.73 -58.72
CA LEU A 337 -20.06 -44.67 -58.93
C LEU A 337 -20.96 -44.36 -57.70
N LEU A 338 -22.18 -43.77 -57.79
CA LEU A 338 -22.81 -42.75 -58.69
C LEU A 338 -24.21 -42.33 -58.13
N LEU A 339 -24.95 -41.46 -58.85
CA LEU A 339 -26.39 -41.06 -58.75
C LEU A 339 -26.71 -39.85 -57.82
N THR A 340 -27.23 -38.67 -58.24
CA THR A 340 -28.46 -38.23 -59.00
C THR A 340 -29.75 -38.22 -58.15
N SER A 341 -30.75 -37.31 -58.27
CA SER A 341 -30.92 -36.02 -59.02
C SER A 341 -32.32 -35.40 -58.79
N SER A 342 -32.47 -34.06 -58.83
CA SER A 342 -33.63 -33.28 -59.38
C SER A 342 -33.43 -31.77 -59.09
N SER A 343 -33.68 -30.73 -59.91
CA SER A 343 -34.53 -30.41 -61.10
C SER A 343 -35.90 -29.76 -60.77
N SER A 344 -36.37 -28.66 -61.39
CA SER A 344 -35.78 -27.76 -62.42
C SER A 344 -36.72 -26.61 -62.89
N PHE A 345 -36.17 -25.38 -63.12
CA PHE A 345 -36.59 -24.35 -64.12
C PHE A 345 -38.03 -23.73 -64.02
N PRO A 346 -38.45 -22.68 -64.80
CA PRO A 346 -37.89 -22.06 -66.02
C PRO A 346 -37.68 -20.50 -66.02
N VAL A 347 -36.56 -19.95 -66.54
CA VAL A 347 -36.24 -19.48 -67.93
C VAL A 347 -36.57 -18.01 -68.26
N ASN A 348 -35.53 -17.18 -68.36
CA ASN A 348 -35.11 -16.33 -69.51
C ASN A 348 -33.93 -15.38 -69.12
N HIS A 349 -33.06 -14.85 -70.01
CA HIS A 349 -32.80 -15.13 -71.44
C HIS A 349 -31.28 -15.03 -71.79
N LEU A 350 -30.87 -14.15 -72.73
CA LEU A 350 -29.56 -14.06 -73.42
C LEU A 350 -29.30 -12.61 -73.93
N PRO A 351 -28.12 -12.20 -74.48
CA PRO A 351 -26.85 -12.94 -74.67
C PRO A 351 -25.51 -12.24 -74.24
N VAL A 352 -24.47 -13.07 -74.22
CA VAL A 352 -22.98 -12.90 -74.13
C VAL A 352 -22.36 -12.38 -75.48
N PRO A 353 -21.00 -12.29 -75.77
CA PRO A 353 -19.75 -12.58 -74.99
C PRO A 353 -18.47 -11.67 -75.19
N CYS A 354 -17.40 -12.01 -74.43
CA CYS A 354 -15.95 -12.17 -74.85
C CYS A 354 -14.83 -11.07 -74.72
N ASN A 355 -13.91 -11.32 -73.78
CA ASN A 355 -12.46 -11.60 -73.92
C ASN A 355 -11.39 -10.63 -74.53
N ALA A 356 -10.53 -10.13 -73.63
CA ALA A 356 -9.09 -10.45 -73.47
C ALA A 356 -7.95 -9.98 -74.46
N SER A 357 -7.01 -9.21 -73.87
CA SER A 357 -5.52 -9.35 -73.96
C SER A 357 -4.69 -8.72 -75.11
N SER A 358 -3.35 -8.73 -74.91
CA SER A 358 -2.22 -8.28 -75.78
C SER A 358 -1.78 -6.80 -75.66
N ARG A 359 -0.55 -6.35 -75.99
CA ARG A 359 0.86 -6.80 -75.85
C ARG A 359 1.77 -5.73 -76.52
N ARG A 360 2.85 -5.30 -75.84
CA ARG A 360 4.18 -4.86 -76.38
C ARG A 360 4.36 -3.54 -77.21
N LYS A 361 5.23 -2.68 -76.63
CA LYS A 361 6.43 -2.01 -77.21
C LYS A 361 6.36 -0.94 -78.35
N LEU A 362 6.72 0.30 -77.97
CA LEU A 362 7.73 1.22 -78.59
C LEU A 362 7.47 1.78 -80.02
N PRO A 363 8.19 2.85 -80.49
CA PRO A 363 9.29 3.62 -79.87
C PRO A 363 9.17 5.18 -79.84
N LEU A 364 9.77 5.77 -78.79
CA LEU A 364 10.64 6.96 -78.71
C LEU A 364 10.47 8.22 -79.62
N THR A 365 10.38 9.39 -78.95
CA THR A 365 11.06 10.70 -79.23
C THR A 365 10.63 11.59 -80.42
N PRO A 366 10.95 12.91 -80.44
CA PRO A 366 11.65 13.76 -79.45
C PRO A 366 10.92 15.06 -78.98
N GLN A 367 11.57 15.77 -78.04
CA GLN A 367 11.62 17.22 -77.73
C GLN A 367 10.74 18.20 -78.58
N THR A 368 10.20 19.31 -78.05
CA THR A 368 10.95 20.48 -77.52
C THR A 368 10.04 21.50 -76.79
N THR A 369 10.62 22.31 -75.89
CA THR A 369 9.98 23.38 -75.08
C THR A 369 9.60 24.66 -75.85
N ARG A 370 8.47 25.33 -75.52
CA ARG A 370 8.39 26.80 -75.28
C ARG A 370 7.02 27.31 -74.78
N THR A 371 7.04 28.46 -74.11
CA THR A 371 5.94 29.17 -73.44
C THR A 371 5.55 30.45 -74.20
N ILE A 372 4.25 30.81 -74.30
CA ILE A 372 3.65 32.15 -74.58
C ILE A 372 2.11 31.98 -74.74
N VAL A 373 1.18 32.86 -74.31
CA VAL A 373 1.20 33.94 -73.29
C VAL A 373 -0.26 34.27 -72.83
N ILE A 374 -0.43 35.27 -71.95
CA ILE A 374 -1.65 35.77 -71.28
C ILE A 374 -2.60 36.59 -72.19
N MET A 375 -3.92 36.62 -71.91
CA MET A 375 -4.77 37.86 -71.97
C MET A 375 -6.18 37.70 -71.35
N ALA A 376 -6.46 38.48 -70.29
CA ALA A 376 -7.74 39.12 -69.86
C ALA A 376 -9.06 38.27 -69.67
N THR A 377 -10.11 38.71 -68.96
CA THR A 377 -10.48 40.02 -68.34
C THR A 377 -10.94 39.89 -66.86
N THR A 378 -11.21 41.02 -66.20
CA THR A 378 -11.40 41.16 -64.73
C THR A 378 -12.82 41.56 -64.29
N THR A 379 -13.27 41.04 -63.13
CA THR A 379 -14.17 41.74 -62.18
C THR A 379 -13.77 41.42 -60.73
N THR A 380 -14.03 42.33 -59.80
CA THR A 380 -13.51 42.31 -58.42
C THR A 380 -14.44 41.60 -57.41
N PRO A 381 -13.91 40.72 -56.53
CA PRO A 381 -14.68 40.11 -55.45
C PRO A 381 -14.64 40.94 -54.15
N SER A 382 -15.67 40.78 -53.31
CA SER A 382 -15.68 41.29 -51.94
C SER A 382 -14.73 40.50 -51.02
N ARG A 383 -14.19 41.16 -49.98
CA ARG A 383 -13.25 40.54 -49.03
C ARG A 383 -13.94 39.56 -48.08
N SER A 384 -13.81 38.25 -48.32
CA SER A 384 -13.84 37.25 -47.25
C SER A 384 -12.44 37.08 -46.65
N ARG A 385 -12.34 36.99 -45.32
CA ARG A 385 -11.07 36.60 -44.66
C ARG A 385 -10.87 35.10 -44.87
N ARG A 386 -9.89 34.71 -45.68
CA ARG A 386 -9.39 33.33 -45.68
C ARG A 386 -8.67 33.06 -44.35
N PRO A 387 -8.76 31.84 -43.78
CA PRO A 387 -7.84 31.42 -42.72
C PRO A 387 -6.40 31.46 -43.26
N SER A 388 -5.43 31.63 -42.37
CA SER A 388 -4.01 31.64 -42.72
C SER A 388 -3.61 30.32 -43.37
N THR A 389 -3.17 30.35 -44.62
CA THR A 389 -2.49 29.22 -45.24
C THR A 389 -1.26 28.87 -44.42
N SER A 390 -1.19 27.63 -43.93
CA SER A 390 0.03 27.07 -43.37
C SER A 390 1.19 27.25 -44.36
N ALA A 391 2.40 27.48 -43.83
CA ALA A 391 3.60 27.33 -44.63
C ALA A 391 3.64 25.92 -45.24
N PRO A 392 4.15 25.74 -46.47
CA PRO A 392 4.20 24.42 -47.09
C PRO A 392 5.03 23.49 -46.20
N VAL A 393 4.35 22.48 -45.64
CA VAL A 393 5.02 21.39 -44.93
C VAL A 393 5.81 20.62 -45.98
N ALA A 394 7.10 20.92 -46.07
CA ALA A 394 8.03 20.06 -46.79
C ALA A 394 8.01 18.70 -46.09
N GLU A 395 7.66 17.65 -46.82
CA GLU A 395 7.73 16.27 -46.32
C GLU A 395 9.20 15.91 -46.07
N LEU A 396 9.67 16.15 -44.84
CA LEU A 396 10.98 15.76 -44.33
C LEU A 396 11.05 14.24 -44.19
N SER A 397 11.11 13.59 -45.35
CA SER A 397 11.09 12.14 -45.60
C SER A 397 12.46 11.50 -45.33
N GLY A 398 13.06 11.83 -44.18
CA GLY A 398 14.31 11.26 -43.71
C GLY A 398 14.83 11.93 -42.43
N PRO A 399 15.60 11.21 -41.59
CA PRO A 399 16.28 11.83 -40.46
C PRO A 399 17.37 12.79 -40.95
N ILE A 400 17.39 14.02 -40.45
CA ILE A 400 18.47 14.98 -40.68
C ILE A 400 19.67 14.58 -39.81
N GLY A 401 20.41 13.57 -40.27
CA GLY A 401 21.75 13.25 -39.78
C GLY A 401 22.84 13.94 -40.61
N PRO A 402 24.09 14.04 -40.11
CA PRO A 402 25.22 14.47 -40.92
C PRO A 402 25.37 13.56 -42.16
N ALA A 403 25.64 14.16 -43.32
CA ALA A 403 25.74 13.43 -44.58
C ALA A 403 26.79 12.32 -44.50
N GLY A 404 26.36 11.07 -44.70
CA GLY A 404 27.18 9.86 -44.58
C GLY A 404 26.98 9.04 -43.30
N ILE A 405 26.28 9.55 -42.27
CA ILE A 405 26.05 8.82 -41.01
C ILE A 405 24.65 8.19 -40.98
N THR A 406 24.51 6.99 -41.57
CA THR A 406 23.33 6.14 -41.38
C THR A 406 23.39 5.42 -40.03
N ARG A 407 22.93 6.08 -38.95
CA ARG A 407 22.79 5.41 -37.64
C ARG A 407 21.72 4.31 -37.72
N PRO A 408 21.99 3.07 -37.24
CA PRO A 408 20.96 2.03 -37.16
C PRO A 408 19.77 2.50 -36.30
N LYS A 409 18.55 2.16 -36.73
CA LYS A 409 17.33 2.44 -35.96
C LYS A 409 17.17 1.43 -34.82
N HIS A 410 18.02 1.53 -33.80
CA HIS A 410 17.93 0.72 -32.59
C HIS A 410 16.56 0.88 -31.91
N LYS A 411 15.67 -0.10 -32.10
CA LYS A 411 14.45 -0.24 -31.29
C LYS A 411 14.82 -0.89 -29.95
N ARG A 412 14.42 -0.29 -28.84
CA ARG A 412 14.68 -0.84 -27.50
C ARG A 412 13.96 -2.17 -27.33
N THR A 413 14.70 -3.22 -26.98
CA THR A 413 14.12 -4.43 -26.41
C THR A 413 14.00 -4.27 -24.89
N ILE A 414 12.76 -4.18 -24.38
CA ILE A 414 12.41 -3.83 -23.00
C ILE A 414 13.13 -4.69 -21.92
N THR A 415 13.57 -5.90 -22.29
CA THR A 415 14.13 -6.94 -21.39
C THR A 415 15.39 -7.62 -21.98
N GLY A 416 16.16 -6.93 -22.82
CA GLY A 416 17.33 -7.50 -23.53
C GLY A 416 17.01 -8.17 -24.87
N PHE A 417 18.06 -8.49 -25.63
CA PHE A 417 18.02 -9.06 -26.98
C PHE A 417 18.22 -10.57 -26.99
N GLY A 418 17.65 -11.28 -27.98
CA GLY A 418 17.95 -12.69 -28.21
C GLY A 418 19.33 -12.92 -28.85
N ALA A 419 19.84 -14.15 -28.82
CA ALA A 419 21.18 -14.52 -29.29
C ALA A 419 21.44 -14.26 -30.80
N SER A 420 20.39 -14.27 -31.63
CA SER A 420 20.42 -13.85 -33.04
C SER A 420 20.50 -12.33 -33.19
N ASP A 421 19.71 -11.64 -32.36
CA ASP A 421 19.40 -10.23 -32.53
C ASP A 421 20.58 -9.39 -32.04
N ILE A 422 21.21 -9.77 -30.93
CA ILE A 422 22.39 -9.09 -30.37
C ILE A 422 23.59 -9.12 -31.34
N LYS A 423 23.83 -10.25 -32.03
CA LYS A 423 24.90 -10.37 -33.04
C LYS A 423 24.62 -9.52 -34.27
N SER A 424 23.36 -9.45 -34.69
CA SER A 424 22.93 -8.61 -35.81
C SER A 424 23.12 -7.12 -35.48
N VAL A 425 22.67 -6.70 -34.30
CA VAL A 425 22.81 -5.31 -33.81
C VAL A 425 24.29 -4.95 -33.56
N GLU A 426 25.13 -5.86 -33.05
CA GLU A 426 26.56 -5.57 -32.89
C GLU A 426 27.28 -5.44 -34.25
N ALA A 427 26.89 -6.21 -35.27
CA ALA A 427 27.43 -6.07 -36.61
C ALA A 427 27.04 -4.73 -37.28
N GLU A 428 25.89 -4.15 -36.94
CA GLU A 428 25.43 -2.84 -37.46
C GLU A 428 26.12 -1.62 -36.81
N ILE A 429 26.75 -1.77 -35.64
CA ILE A 429 27.39 -0.65 -34.93
C ILE A 429 28.86 -0.49 -35.40
N PRO A 430 29.31 0.71 -35.83
CA PRO A 430 30.72 0.94 -36.17
C PRO A 430 31.66 0.77 -34.97
N ASP A 431 32.85 0.21 -35.19
CA ASP A 431 33.78 -0.15 -34.11
C ASP A 431 34.33 1.05 -33.32
N GLU A 432 34.44 2.22 -33.95
CA GLU A 432 34.73 3.49 -33.25
C GLU A 432 33.66 3.81 -32.19
N GLN A 433 32.38 3.59 -32.54
CA GLN A 433 31.26 3.79 -31.61
C GLN A 433 31.26 2.72 -30.52
N LYS A 434 31.53 1.44 -30.85
CA LYS A 434 31.72 0.38 -29.83
C LYS A 434 32.83 0.74 -28.86
N THR A 435 33.97 1.24 -29.35
CA THR A 435 35.10 1.64 -28.52
C THR A 435 34.76 2.83 -27.62
N ALA A 436 34.08 3.85 -28.15
CA ALA A 436 33.59 4.98 -27.35
C ALA A 436 32.63 4.54 -26.24
N TRP A 437 31.64 3.69 -26.55
CA TRP A 437 30.71 3.14 -25.57
C TRP A 437 31.42 2.26 -24.53
N LYS A 438 32.30 1.34 -24.95
CA LYS A 438 33.05 0.47 -24.04
C LYS A 438 33.98 1.27 -23.10
N LYS A 439 34.58 2.36 -23.58
CA LYS A 439 35.41 3.28 -22.77
C LYS A 439 34.63 4.04 -21.69
N HIS A 440 33.37 4.39 -21.97
CA HIS A 440 32.53 5.22 -21.09
C HIS A 440 31.34 4.44 -20.47
N SER A 441 31.37 3.11 -20.52
CA SER A 441 30.37 2.25 -19.89
C SER A 441 30.48 2.33 -18.36
N ALA A 442 29.35 2.53 -17.68
CA ALA A 442 29.31 2.63 -16.23
C ALA A 442 29.73 1.30 -15.55
N SER A 443 30.51 1.41 -14.48
CA SER A 443 30.89 0.32 -13.59
C SER A 443 30.52 0.67 -12.15
N GLY A 444 29.98 -0.29 -11.39
CA GLY A 444 29.79 -0.11 -9.96
C GLY A 444 31.12 0.08 -9.21
N PHE A 445 31.09 0.92 -8.18
CA PHE A 445 32.21 1.18 -7.27
C PHE A 445 32.74 -0.10 -6.60
N LYS A 446 34.02 -0.11 -6.23
CA LYS A 446 34.70 -1.29 -5.64
C LYS A 446 35.45 -0.99 -4.35
N ASN A 447 35.94 0.23 -4.19
CA ASN A 447 36.62 0.74 -3.01
C ASN A 447 35.85 1.92 -2.41
N LYS A 448 36.40 2.52 -1.35
CA LYS A 448 35.80 3.62 -0.59
C LYS A 448 35.77 4.90 -1.41
N GLU A 449 36.85 5.20 -2.12
CA GLU A 449 37.06 6.41 -2.91
C GLU A 449 36.12 6.46 -4.14
N ASP A 450 35.87 5.30 -4.78
CA ASP A 450 34.87 5.10 -5.83
C ASP A 450 33.46 5.38 -5.30
N PHE A 451 33.16 4.93 -4.07
CA PHE A 451 31.86 5.10 -3.41
C PHE A 451 31.61 6.57 -3.02
N GLU A 452 32.58 7.21 -2.36
CA GLU A 452 32.56 8.64 -2.04
C GLU A 452 32.29 9.47 -3.30
N SER A 453 33.04 9.20 -4.38
CA SER A 453 32.87 9.85 -5.68
C SER A 453 31.47 9.64 -6.26
N ALA A 454 30.89 8.44 -6.13
CA ALA A 454 29.55 8.13 -6.61
C ALA A 454 28.44 8.80 -5.77
N ALA A 455 28.59 8.84 -4.44
CA ALA A 455 27.65 9.46 -3.51
C ALA A 455 27.67 10.98 -3.64
N ILE A 456 28.84 11.63 -3.61
CA ILE A 456 29.02 13.07 -3.84
C ILE A 456 28.40 13.47 -5.19
N ARG A 457 28.69 12.72 -6.26
CA ARG A 457 28.08 12.96 -7.58
C ARG A 457 26.55 13.04 -7.51
N HIS A 458 25.88 12.17 -6.76
CA HIS A 458 24.43 12.23 -6.62
C HIS A 458 23.96 13.39 -5.73
N ILE A 459 24.65 13.67 -4.62
CA ILE A 459 24.39 14.82 -3.75
C ILE A 459 24.45 16.12 -4.57
N GLU A 460 25.50 16.32 -5.34
CA GLU A 460 25.72 17.54 -6.14
C GLU A 460 24.84 17.60 -7.40
N THR A 461 24.75 16.52 -8.19
CA THR A 461 24.11 16.57 -9.53
C THR A 461 22.69 16.05 -9.59
N THR A 462 22.26 15.18 -8.67
CA THR A 462 20.92 14.58 -8.67
C THR A 462 20.02 15.22 -7.61
N LEU A 463 20.57 15.59 -6.45
CA LEU A 463 19.83 16.25 -5.36
C LEU A 463 20.04 17.78 -5.32
N ALA A 464 20.92 18.32 -6.18
CA ALA A 464 21.28 19.75 -6.25
C ALA A 464 21.73 20.35 -4.90
N ARG A 465 22.48 19.57 -4.11
CA ARG A 465 23.07 19.96 -2.83
C ARG A 465 24.58 20.19 -2.96
N SER A 466 25.23 20.48 -1.85
CA SER A 466 26.67 20.74 -1.72
C SER A 466 27.14 20.33 -0.32
N LEU A 467 28.45 20.35 -0.08
CA LEU A 467 29.03 20.15 1.25
C LEU A 467 28.41 21.04 2.34
N TYR A 468 27.96 22.24 1.99
CA TYR A 468 27.40 23.22 2.94
C TYR A 468 25.93 22.99 3.30
N ASN A 469 25.22 22.11 2.58
CA ASN A 469 23.80 21.81 2.79
C ASN A 469 23.44 20.35 2.49
N CYS A 470 24.39 19.44 2.78
CA CYS A 470 24.17 18.00 2.83
C CYS A 470 23.72 17.62 4.24
N ASP A 471 22.42 17.40 4.40
CA ASP A 471 21.82 16.78 5.60
C ASP A 471 21.84 15.25 5.48
N GLU A 472 21.38 14.54 6.51
CA GLU A 472 21.24 13.08 6.50
C GLU A 472 20.31 12.58 5.39
N GLY A 473 19.34 13.40 4.95
CA GLY A 473 18.46 13.12 3.82
C GLY A 473 19.19 13.15 2.48
N ALA A 474 20.09 14.13 2.28
CA ALA A 474 20.98 14.20 1.14
C ALA A 474 22.01 13.07 1.16
N ALA A 475 22.57 12.71 2.32
CA ALA A 475 23.47 11.57 2.48
C ALA A 475 22.78 10.23 2.19
N TYR A 476 21.55 10.04 2.68
CA TYR A 476 20.69 8.89 2.36
C TYR A 476 20.41 8.82 0.85
N GLY A 477 19.92 9.91 0.25
CA GLY A 477 19.63 9.97 -1.18
C GLY A 477 20.87 9.68 -2.03
N GLY A 478 22.01 10.31 -1.73
CA GLY A 478 23.27 10.08 -2.44
C GLY A 478 23.74 8.63 -2.37
N THR A 479 23.69 8.03 -1.19
CA THR A 479 24.07 6.62 -0.94
C THR A 479 23.14 5.66 -1.66
N ALA A 480 21.82 5.82 -1.50
CA ALA A 480 20.82 4.96 -2.12
C ALA A 480 20.87 5.03 -3.66
N LEU A 481 21.05 6.23 -4.22
CA LEU A 481 21.23 6.42 -5.66
C LEU A 481 22.52 5.76 -6.18
N ALA A 482 23.64 5.88 -5.46
CA ALA A 482 24.90 5.22 -5.83
C ALA A 482 24.76 3.69 -5.84
N PHE A 483 24.14 3.10 -4.81
CA PHE A 483 23.85 1.67 -4.78
C PHE A 483 22.86 1.25 -5.86
N ARG A 484 21.82 2.05 -6.14
CA ARG A 484 20.87 1.79 -7.23
C ARG A 484 21.53 1.80 -8.61
N ASP A 485 22.44 2.74 -8.90
CA ASP A 485 23.17 2.77 -10.18
C ASP A 485 23.99 1.47 -10.36
N ARG A 486 24.59 0.93 -9.29
CA ARG A 486 25.19 -0.43 -9.30
C ARG A 486 24.15 -1.53 -9.56
N LEU A 487 23.04 -1.54 -8.83
CA LEU A 487 21.98 -2.54 -9.01
C LEU A 487 21.38 -2.51 -10.42
N ILE A 488 21.26 -1.35 -11.05
CA ILE A 488 20.80 -1.21 -12.44
C ILE A 488 21.78 -1.87 -13.42
N ILE A 489 23.10 -1.75 -13.20
CA ILE A 489 24.11 -2.42 -14.03
C ILE A 489 23.94 -3.95 -13.97
N ASP A 490 23.80 -4.51 -12.76
CA ASP A 490 23.70 -5.96 -12.56
C ASP A 490 22.30 -6.53 -12.90
N TRP A 491 21.24 -5.74 -12.71
CA TRP A 491 19.89 -6.01 -13.22
C TRP A 491 19.89 -6.14 -14.74
N ASN A 492 20.53 -5.21 -15.46
CA ASN A 492 20.60 -5.26 -16.93
C ASN A 492 21.33 -6.53 -17.40
N LYS A 493 22.43 -6.92 -16.75
CA LYS A 493 23.12 -8.20 -17.02
C LYS A 493 22.20 -9.40 -16.76
N THR A 494 21.49 -9.39 -15.64
CA THR A 494 20.58 -10.47 -15.23
C THR A 494 19.44 -10.65 -16.24
N GLN A 495 18.75 -9.56 -16.63
CA GLN A 495 17.67 -9.65 -17.60
C GLN A 495 18.17 -10.01 -19.01
N GLN A 496 19.38 -9.60 -19.39
CA GLN A 496 20.02 -10.01 -20.65
C GLN A 496 20.46 -11.49 -20.60
N SER A 497 20.97 -11.99 -19.48
CA SER A 497 21.29 -13.42 -19.27
C SER A 497 20.04 -14.28 -19.43
N HIS A 498 18.95 -13.96 -18.73
CA HIS A 498 17.70 -14.69 -18.81
C HIS A 498 17.07 -14.68 -20.22
N THR A 499 17.26 -13.59 -20.98
CA THR A 499 16.75 -13.45 -22.37
C THR A 499 17.68 -14.04 -23.42
N PHE A 500 18.96 -14.27 -23.10
CA PHE A 500 19.87 -15.04 -23.93
C PHE A 500 19.70 -16.56 -23.72
N ALA A 501 19.48 -16.99 -22.48
CA ALA A 501 19.31 -18.39 -22.11
C ALA A 501 17.91 -18.95 -22.43
N ASP A 502 16.87 -18.11 -22.38
CA ASP A 502 15.48 -18.42 -22.78
C ASP A 502 14.90 -19.70 -22.10
N GLN A 503 15.25 -19.85 -20.82
CA GLN A 503 14.76 -20.86 -19.88
C GLN A 503 13.38 -20.51 -19.32
N LYS A 504 12.74 -21.49 -18.65
CA LYS A 504 11.52 -21.29 -17.89
C LYS A 504 11.71 -20.22 -16.81
N ARG A 505 10.71 -19.35 -16.62
CA ARG A 505 10.72 -18.24 -15.64
C ARG A 505 9.53 -18.32 -14.71
N VAL A 506 9.72 -17.86 -13.47
CA VAL A 506 8.67 -17.80 -12.44
C VAL A 506 8.16 -16.37 -12.28
N TYR A 507 6.83 -16.22 -12.22
CA TYR A 507 6.19 -14.95 -11.88
C TYR A 507 5.35 -15.12 -10.63
N TYR A 508 5.78 -14.48 -9.54
CA TYR A 508 5.12 -14.55 -8.24
C TYR A 508 4.15 -13.38 -8.12
N LEU A 509 2.84 -13.68 -8.20
CA LEU A 509 1.77 -12.69 -8.06
C LEU A 509 1.31 -12.67 -6.60
N SER A 510 1.61 -11.57 -5.91
CA SER A 510 1.03 -11.24 -4.60
C SER A 510 0.44 -9.84 -4.58
N LEU A 511 -0.70 -9.67 -3.88
CA LEU A 511 -1.32 -8.36 -3.70
C LEU A 511 -0.50 -7.46 -2.74
N GLU A 512 0.29 -8.06 -1.85
CA GLU A 512 1.22 -7.35 -0.97
C GLU A 512 2.67 -7.86 -1.06
N PHE A 513 3.63 -6.93 -0.88
CA PHE A 513 5.07 -7.16 -0.73
C PHE A 513 5.59 -6.27 0.41
N LEU A 514 5.74 -6.84 1.61
CA LEU A 514 6.13 -6.07 2.79
C LEU A 514 7.68 -5.92 2.84
N MET A 515 8.24 -5.17 1.89
CA MET A 515 9.69 -5.12 1.63
C MET A 515 10.50 -4.60 2.82
N GLY A 516 9.99 -3.58 3.53
CA GLY A 516 10.73 -2.81 4.54
C GLY A 516 11.69 -1.81 3.90
N ARG A 517 12.66 -1.34 4.69
CA ARG A 517 13.82 -0.54 4.21
C ARG A 517 14.71 -1.36 3.27
N ALA A 518 15.19 -0.78 2.19
CA ALA A 518 15.98 -1.45 1.17
C ALA A 518 17.50 -1.17 1.25
N LEU A 519 17.92 -0.03 1.82
CA LEU A 519 19.33 0.39 1.81
C LEU A 519 20.25 -0.66 2.42
N ASP A 520 20.04 -1.02 3.69
CA ASP A 520 20.96 -1.91 4.39
C ASP A 520 21.01 -3.31 3.76
N ASN A 521 19.86 -3.80 3.28
CA ASN A 521 19.75 -5.08 2.57
C ASN A 521 20.48 -5.06 1.22
N ALA A 522 20.42 -3.93 0.48
CA ALA A 522 21.17 -3.77 -0.77
C ALA A 522 22.68 -3.72 -0.52
N MET A 523 23.14 -2.97 0.48
CA MET A 523 24.57 -2.89 0.86
C MET A 523 25.13 -4.25 1.29
N LEU A 524 24.33 -5.00 2.07
CA LEU A 524 24.62 -6.34 2.57
C LEU A 524 24.67 -7.38 1.43
N ASN A 525 23.64 -7.46 0.58
CA ASN A 525 23.56 -8.50 -0.45
C ASN A 525 24.67 -8.38 -1.51
N VAL A 526 25.11 -7.15 -1.85
CA VAL A 526 26.24 -6.92 -2.78
C VAL A 526 27.62 -6.95 -2.11
N GLY A 527 27.70 -7.12 -0.78
CA GLY A 527 28.95 -7.25 -0.03
C GLY A 527 29.77 -5.96 0.11
N LEU A 528 29.13 -4.78 0.16
CA LEU A 528 29.82 -3.47 0.21
C LEU A 528 29.38 -2.57 1.39
N LYS A 529 28.76 -3.15 2.43
CA LYS A 529 28.32 -2.42 3.62
C LYS A 529 29.49 -1.73 4.37
N ASP A 530 30.62 -2.41 4.55
CA ASP A 530 31.82 -1.82 5.16
C ASP A 530 32.37 -0.66 4.33
N VAL A 531 32.44 -0.81 3.01
CA VAL A 531 32.91 0.22 2.08
C VAL A 531 32.03 1.48 2.16
N ALA A 532 30.71 1.31 2.26
CA ALA A 532 29.77 2.40 2.42
C ALA A 532 29.83 3.05 3.81
N ARG A 533 29.99 2.26 4.89
CA ARG A 533 30.19 2.77 6.25
C ARG A 533 31.43 3.66 6.32
N ASP A 534 32.56 3.16 5.82
CA ASP A 534 33.86 3.82 5.99
C ASP A 534 33.93 5.08 5.11
N GLY A 535 33.31 5.07 3.91
CA GLY A 535 33.17 6.26 3.08
C GLY A 535 32.18 7.28 3.66
N LEU A 536 31.05 6.85 4.23
CA LEU A 536 30.12 7.76 4.92
C LEU A 536 30.78 8.43 6.13
N ALA A 537 31.62 7.71 6.87
CA ALA A 537 32.36 8.27 8.01
C ALA A 537 33.33 9.38 7.57
N ASP A 538 34.06 9.20 6.47
CA ASP A 538 34.94 10.24 5.90
C ASP A 538 34.15 11.42 5.29
N LEU A 539 32.90 11.19 4.85
CA LEU A 539 31.94 12.24 4.49
C LEU A 539 31.26 12.92 5.71
N GLY A 540 31.54 12.45 6.94
CA GLY A 540 31.03 13.03 8.19
C GLY A 540 29.72 12.42 8.73
N PHE A 541 29.20 11.36 8.11
CA PHE A 541 27.92 10.74 8.45
C PHE A 541 28.07 9.36 9.11
N ARG A 542 27.18 9.04 10.04
CA ARG A 542 27.08 7.69 10.61
C ARG A 542 26.09 6.85 9.81
N MET A 543 26.50 5.64 9.44
CA MET A 543 25.69 4.74 8.62
C MET A 543 24.33 4.40 9.26
N GLU A 544 24.24 4.24 10.58
CA GLU A 544 22.97 3.93 11.25
C GLU A 544 21.97 5.09 11.16
N ASP A 545 22.46 6.33 11.21
CA ASP A 545 21.63 7.54 11.17
C ASP A 545 21.10 7.75 9.74
N VAL A 546 21.96 7.52 8.73
CA VAL A 546 21.59 7.51 7.30
C VAL A 546 20.56 6.42 6.96
N ILE A 547 20.70 5.21 7.50
CA ILE A 547 19.69 4.13 7.39
C ILE A 547 18.40 4.50 8.16
N GLY A 548 18.50 5.36 9.18
CA GLY A 548 17.37 5.89 9.95
C GLY A 548 16.41 6.78 9.16
N ILE A 549 16.87 7.41 8.06
CA ILE A 549 16.06 8.31 7.22
C ILE A 549 15.12 7.55 6.28
N GLU A 550 15.46 6.32 5.89
CA GLU A 550 14.68 5.54 4.92
C GLU A 550 13.31 5.12 5.51
N ARG A 551 12.22 5.44 4.80
CA ARG A 551 10.87 4.93 5.13
C ARG A 551 10.71 3.48 4.65
N ASP A 552 10.03 2.63 5.42
CA ASP A 552 9.62 1.30 4.93
C ASP A 552 8.76 1.46 3.67
N ALA A 553 9.01 0.65 2.63
CA ALA A 553 8.15 0.67 1.45
C ALA A 553 6.76 0.11 1.79
N ALA A 554 5.73 0.97 1.76
CA ALA A 554 4.36 0.65 2.17
C ALA A 554 3.59 -0.17 1.10
N LEU A 555 4.22 -1.23 0.60
CA LEU A 555 3.71 -2.12 -0.44
C LEU A 555 3.02 -3.38 0.12
N GLY A 556 2.87 -3.47 1.44
CA GLY A 556 2.26 -4.61 2.12
C GLY A 556 1.96 -4.35 3.60
N ASN A 557 1.22 -5.28 4.22
CA ASN A 557 0.77 -5.21 5.61
C ASN A 557 1.09 -6.51 6.39
N GLY A 558 0.83 -7.67 5.80
CA GLY A 558 0.75 -8.94 6.50
C GLY A 558 1.96 -9.88 6.37
N GLY A 559 1.80 -11.07 6.96
CA GLY A 559 2.73 -12.19 6.82
C GLY A 559 2.79 -12.73 5.39
N LEU A 560 1.69 -12.64 4.63
CA LEU A 560 1.57 -13.02 3.23
C LEU A 560 2.55 -12.23 2.34
N GLY A 561 2.55 -10.91 2.48
CA GLY A 561 3.45 -10.02 1.75
C GLY A 561 4.87 -10.03 2.29
N ARG A 562 5.07 -10.35 3.57
CA ARG A 562 6.42 -10.55 4.10
C ARG A 562 7.05 -11.87 3.66
N LEU A 563 6.26 -12.93 3.47
CA LEU A 563 6.67 -14.17 2.81
C LEU A 563 7.07 -13.88 1.37
N ALA A 564 6.22 -13.20 0.59
CA ALA A 564 6.53 -12.78 -0.78
C ALA A 564 7.86 -12.02 -0.88
N ALA A 565 8.10 -11.07 0.04
CA ALA A 565 9.36 -10.33 0.12
C ALA A 565 10.57 -11.14 0.63
N CYS A 566 10.37 -12.25 1.36
CA CYS A 566 11.45 -13.22 1.67
C CYS A 566 11.76 -14.12 0.47
N PHE A 567 10.73 -14.52 -0.29
CA PHE A 567 10.86 -15.34 -1.49
C PHE A 567 11.61 -14.60 -2.60
N LEU A 568 11.39 -13.29 -2.80
CA LEU A 568 12.17 -12.52 -3.78
C LEU A 568 13.68 -12.45 -3.46
N ASP A 569 14.05 -12.29 -2.18
CA ASP A 569 15.45 -12.31 -1.74
C ASP A 569 16.09 -13.70 -1.93
N SER A 570 15.34 -14.77 -1.67
CA SER A 570 15.80 -16.16 -1.84
C SER A 570 15.93 -16.54 -3.32
N LEU A 571 14.92 -16.22 -4.15
CA LEU A 571 14.95 -16.40 -5.61
C LEU A 571 16.15 -15.70 -6.26
N ALA A 572 16.49 -14.49 -5.80
CA ALA A 572 17.69 -13.78 -6.27
C ALA A 572 18.98 -14.43 -5.74
N SER A 573 19.04 -14.82 -4.46
CA SER A 573 20.22 -15.39 -3.80
C SER A 573 20.61 -16.79 -4.32
N LEU A 574 19.63 -17.55 -4.81
CA LEU A 574 19.77 -18.88 -5.40
C LEU A 574 19.90 -18.86 -6.94
N ASP A 575 19.99 -17.67 -7.56
CA ASP A 575 20.10 -17.48 -9.01
C ASP A 575 18.88 -17.92 -9.86
N TYR A 576 17.67 -18.03 -9.29
CA TYR A 576 16.47 -18.41 -10.05
C TYR A 576 15.94 -17.27 -10.93
N PRO A 577 15.53 -17.56 -12.19
CA PRO A 577 15.03 -16.55 -13.14
C PRO A 577 13.57 -16.15 -12.84
N ALA A 578 13.36 -15.31 -11.83
CA ALA A 578 12.03 -15.00 -11.30
C ALA A 578 11.78 -13.50 -11.04
N TRP A 579 10.53 -13.06 -11.25
CA TRP A 579 10.08 -11.70 -10.91
C TRP A 579 8.85 -11.74 -9.99
N GLY A 580 8.74 -10.76 -9.09
CA GLY A 580 7.49 -10.43 -8.40
C GLY A 580 6.65 -9.44 -9.20
N TYR A 581 5.32 -9.55 -9.10
CA TYR A 581 4.36 -8.58 -9.64
C TYR A 581 3.36 -8.15 -8.58
N GLY A 582 3.20 -6.83 -8.38
CA GLY A 582 2.26 -6.24 -7.40
C GLY A 582 1.72 -4.87 -7.81
N LEU A 583 1.06 -4.17 -6.88
CA LEU A 583 0.56 -2.80 -7.03
C LEU A 583 1.50 -1.79 -6.38
N ARG A 584 1.66 -0.60 -6.98
CA ARG A 584 2.41 0.53 -6.43
C ARG A 584 1.49 1.39 -5.56
N TYR A 585 1.22 0.94 -4.33
CA TYR A 585 0.34 1.66 -3.40
C TYR A 585 0.90 3.02 -3.02
N ARG A 586 0.09 4.08 -3.19
CA ARG A 586 0.49 5.46 -2.91
C ARG A 586 0.60 5.77 -1.41
N TYR A 587 -0.29 5.20 -0.60
CA TYR A 587 -0.41 5.49 0.84
C TYR A 587 -0.36 4.24 1.73
N GLY A 588 0.03 3.09 1.17
CA GLY A 588 0.03 1.79 1.84
C GLY A 588 -1.35 1.35 2.31
N ILE A 589 -1.41 0.68 3.47
CA ILE A 589 -2.67 0.43 4.19
C ILE A 589 -3.04 1.66 5.03
N PHE A 590 -2.14 2.04 5.95
CA PHE A 590 -2.05 3.30 6.70
C PHE A 590 -0.78 3.26 7.58
N LYS A 591 -0.24 4.42 7.95
CA LYS A 591 0.62 4.57 9.12
C LYS A 591 -0.28 4.61 10.37
N GLN A 592 0.10 3.87 11.41
CA GLN A 592 -0.61 3.88 12.70
C GLN A 592 -0.05 5.00 13.59
N GLU A 593 -0.92 5.70 14.30
CA GLU A 593 -0.55 6.59 15.41
C GLU A 593 -1.43 6.27 16.62
N ILE A 594 -0.88 6.37 17.83
CA ILE A 594 -1.63 6.15 19.08
C ILE A 594 -1.95 7.48 19.76
N ILE A 595 -3.22 7.90 19.66
CA ILE A 595 -3.72 9.16 20.23
C ILE A 595 -4.70 8.84 21.34
N ASN A 596 -4.43 9.31 22.57
CA ASN A 596 -5.22 9.01 23.77
C ASN A 596 -5.47 7.50 23.96
N GLY A 597 -4.46 6.67 23.65
CA GLY A 597 -4.53 5.21 23.70
C GLY A 597 -5.24 4.53 22.53
N TYR A 598 -5.94 5.26 21.66
CA TYR A 598 -6.63 4.70 20.49
C TYR A 598 -5.74 4.68 19.24
N GLN A 599 -5.91 3.64 18.40
CA GLN A 599 -5.38 3.64 17.04
C GLN A 599 -6.11 4.67 16.17
N VAL A 600 -5.33 5.59 15.60
CA VAL A 600 -5.71 6.47 14.50
C VAL A 600 -4.97 6.04 13.23
N GLU A 601 -5.66 6.05 12.10
CA GLU A 601 -5.09 5.80 10.77
C GLU A 601 -4.71 7.12 10.09
N VAL A 602 -3.46 7.25 9.65
CA VAL A 602 -3.01 8.35 8.76
C VAL A 602 -2.36 7.79 7.49
N PRO A 603 -2.35 8.53 6.36
CA PRO A 603 -1.74 8.03 5.12
C PRO A 603 -0.22 7.81 5.26
N ASP A 604 0.31 6.74 4.68
CA ASP A 604 1.76 6.49 4.68
C ASP A 604 2.42 7.14 3.44
N TYR A 605 2.99 8.32 3.62
CA TYR A 605 3.63 9.12 2.56
C TYR A 605 5.02 8.59 2.13
N TRP A 606 5.24 7.27 2.10
CA TRP A 606 6.53 6.66 1.75
C TRP A 606 7.10 7.06 0.36
N LEU A 607 6.24 7.54 -0.55
CA LEU A 607 6.61 7.96 -1.90
C LEU A 607 7.09 9.42 -2.05
N ASP A 608 7.08 10.24 -0.99
CA ASP A 608 7.60 11.62 -1.05
C ASP A 608 9.04 11.67 -1.59
N PHE A 609 9.84 10.66 -1.22
CA PHE A 609 11.16 10.41 -1.79
C PHE A 609 11.52 8.91 -1.73
N ASN A 610 11.28 8.20 -2.83
CA ASN A 610 11.72 6.82 -3.04
C ASN A 610 12.84 6.78 -4.11
N PRO A 611 14.11 6.55 -3.74
CA PRO A 611 15.19 6.49 -4.72
C PRO A 611 15.21 5.16 -5.50
N TRP A 612 14.70 4.06 -4.93
CA TRP A 612 14.99 2.68 -5.38
C TRP A 612 14.29 2.26 -6.66
N GLU A 613 13.08 2.73 -6.87
CA GLU A 613 12.30 2.42 -8.07
C GLU A 613 12.71 3.28 -9.26
N PHE A 614 12.40 2.81 -10.47
CA PHE A 614 12.42 3.66 -11.65
C PHE A 614 11.20 3.41 -12.56
N PRO A 615 10.55 4.48 -13.05
CA PRO A 615 9.40 4.37 -13.94
C PRO A 615 9.81 3.79 -15.30
N ARG A 616 8.94 2.95 -15.85
CA ARG A 616 9.09 2.35 -17.18
C ARG A 616 8.06 2.98 -18.11
N HIS A 617 8.31 4.21 -18.54
CA HIS A 617 7.43 4.95 -19.46
C HIS A 617 7.23 4.26 -20.84
N ASP A 618 8.03 3.23 -21.16
CA ASP A 618 7.87 2.34 -22.32
C ASP A 618 7.10 1.03 -22.00
N VAL A 619 6.56 0.92 -20.79
CA VAL A 619 5.76 -0.21 -20.30
C VAL A 619 4.47 0.34 -19.70
N THR A 620 3.58 0.71 -20.62
CA THR A 620 2.18 1.01 -20.37
C THR A 620 1.33 -0.17 -20.85
N VAL A 621 0.16 -0.38 -20.24
CA VAL A 621 -0.86 -1.35 -20.65
C VAL A 621 -2.23 -0.73 -20.40
N ASP A 622 -3.11 -0.71 -21.40
CA ASP A 622 -4.47 -0.23 -21.20
C ASP A 622 -5.37 -1.36 -20.69
N ILE A 623 -6.14 -1.07 -19.64
CA ILE A 623 -6.97 -2.02 -18.89
C ILE A 623 -8.42 -1.55 -18.95
N GLN A 624 -9.31 -2.42 -19.42
CA GLN A 624 -10.73 -2.16 -19.58
C GLN A 624 -11.53 -2.57 -18.33
N PHE A 625 -12.64 -1.87 -18.07
CA PHE A 625 -13.65 -2.19 -17.05
C PHE A 625 -15.07 -1.95 -17.58
N TYR A 626 -16.05 -2.65 -17.01
CA TYR A 626 -17.46 -2.61 -17.37
C TYR A 626 -17.71 -3.05 -18.83
N GLY A 627 -18.42 -2.27 -19.65
CA GLY A 627 -18.68 -2.59 -21.06
C GLY A 627 -19.67 -3.74 -21.26
N HIS A 628 -19.61 -4.39 -22.42
CA HIS A 628 -20.38 -5.60 -22.71
C HIS A 628 -19.66 -6.50 -23.74
N VAL A 629 -20.12 -7.75 -23.87
CA VAL A 629 -19.58 -8.71 -24.85
C VAL A 629 -20.48 -8.73 -26.10
N ARG A 630 -19.92 -8.39 -27.26
CA ARG A 630 -20.57 -8.61 -28.56
C ARG A 630 -20.05 -9.91 -29.18
N LYS A 631 -20.97 -10.75 -29.67
CA LYS A 631 -20.66 -12.01 -30.34
C LYS A 631 -21.06 -11.97 -31.81
N TYR A 632 -20.18 -12.48 -32.67
CA TYR A 632 -20.42 -12.62 -34.12
C TYR A 632 -19.61 -13.81 -34.65
N ASN A 633 -19.88 -14.25 -35.89
CA ASN A 633 -19.06 -15.26 -36.56
C ASN A 633 -18.10 -14.58 -37.55
N ASP A 634 -16.86 -15.04 -37.61
CA ASP A 634 -15.87 -14.56 -38.57
C ASP A 634 -16.11 -15.11 -39.99
N GLU A 635 -15.23 -14.75 -40.95
CA GLU A 635 -15.29 -15.23 -42.34
C GLU A 635 -15.12 -16.75 -42.48
N ASN A 636 -14.60 -17.43 -41.45
CA ASN A 636 -14.43 -18.89 -41.38
C ASN A 636 -15.59 -19.60 -40.66
N GLY A 637 -16.56 -18.85 -40.12
CA GLY A 637 -17.68 -19.37 -39.32
C GLY A 637 -17.35 -19.62 -37.84
N ARG A 638 -16.16 -19.25 -37.36
CA ARG A 638 -15.79 -19.31 -35.94
C ARG A 638 -16.53 -18.22 -35.17
N GLN A 639 -17.15 -18.57 -34.04
CA GLN A 639 -17.71 -17.57 -33.13
C GLN A 639 -16.57 -16.80 -32.44
N VAL A 640 -16.62 -15.47 -32.54
CA VAL A 640 -15.70 -14.52 -31.91
C VAL A 640 -16.48 -13.74 -30.85
N SER A 641 -15.87 -13.56 -29.67
CA SER A 641 -16.36 -12.69 -28.60
C SER A 641 -15.47 -11.47 -28.52
N VAL A 642 -16.05 -10.27 -28.55
CA VAL A 642 -15.33 -9.00 -28.38
C VAL A 642 -15.90 -8.30 -27.16
N TRP A 643 -15.03 -7.92 -26.23
CA TRP A 643 -15.37 -7.06 -25.11
C TRP A 643 -15.21 -5.60 -25.54
N GLU A 644 -16.30 -4.84 -25.54
CA GLU A 644 -16.31 -3.47 -26.08
C GLU A 644 -17.13 -2.50 -25.23
N ASN A 645 -16.75 -1.22 -25.34
CA ASN A 645 -17.20 -0.11 -24.48
C ASN A 645 -16.77 -0.28 -23.01
N GLY A 646 -17.00 0.75 -22.18
CA GLY A 646 -16.63 0.76 -20.75
C GLY A 646 -15.61 1.85 -20.39
N GLU A 647 -14.99 1.69 -19.23
CA GLU A 647 -13.90 2.56 -18.72
C GLU A 647 -12.54 1.96 -19.14
N ILE A 648 -11.55 2.80 -19.45
CA ILE A 648 -10.17 2.39 -19.71
C ILE A 648 -9.22 3.17 -18.80
N VAL A 649 -8.33 2.46 -18.12
CA VAL A 649 -7.22 3.03 -17.33
C VAL A 649 -5.89 2.46 -17.81
N THR A 650 -4.82 3.26 -17.74
CA THR A 650 -3.49 2.84 -18.18
C THR A 650 -2.63 2.42 -16.98
N ALA A 651 -2.17 1.18 -16.99
CA ALA A 651 -1.23 0.62 -16.02
C ALA A 651 0.22 0.93 -16.42
N ASN A 652 0.90 1.73 -15.60
CA ASN A 652 2.30 2.10 -15.78
C ASN A 652 3.20 1.26 -14.86
N ALA A 653 4.22 0.60 -15.42
CA ALA A 653 5.16 -0.18 -14.62
C ALA A 653 6.25 0.68 -13.96
N TYR A 654 6.59 0.31 -12.72
CA TYR A 654 7.76 0.73 -11.98
C TYR A 654 8.57 -0.53 -11.65
N ASP A 655 9.89 -0.48 -11.84
CA ASP A 655 10.79 -1.59 -11.54
C ASP A 655 11.58 -1.29 -10.26
N VAL A 656 11.65 -2.27 -9.35
CA VAL A 656 12.50 -2.26 -8.16
C VAL A 656 13.48 -3.44 -8.26
N PRO A 657 14.81 -3.20 -8.37
CA PRO A 657 15.81 -4.25 -8.40
C PRO A 657 15.91 -5.03 -7.08
N ILE A 658 15.98 -6.35 -7.16
CA ILE A 658 16.14 -7.25 -6.00
C ILE A 658 17.50 -7.94 -6.08
N PRO A 659 18.53 -7.50 -5.33
CA PRO A 659 19.84 -8.15 -5.31
C PRO A 659 19.80 -9.47 -4.56
N GLY A 660 20.42 -10.51 -5.11
CA GLY A 660 20.71 -11.75 -4.38
C GLY A 660 21.94 -11.61 -3.48
N TYR A 661 21.96 -12.32 -2.36
CA TYR A 661 23.12 -12.37 -1.47
C TYR A 661 24.29 -13.09 -2.14
N ASN A 662 25.47 -12.48 -2.13
CA ASN A 662 26.71 -13.06 -2.68
C ASN A 662 26.49 -13.71 -4.07
N THR A 663 25.86 -12.95 -4.97
CA THR A 663 25.71 -13.24 -6.40
C THR A 663 25.48 -11.91 -7.15
N PRO A 664 25.95 -11.75 -8.39
CA PRO A 664 25.55 -10.61 -9.22
C PRO A 664 24.10 -10.70 -9.73
N THR A 665 23.39 -11.81 -9.50
CA THR A 665 21.98 -11.96 -9.91
C THR A 665 21.10 -10.93 -9.21
N THR A 666 20.49 -10.06 -10.02
CA THR A 666 19.59 -9.00 -9.56
C THR A 666 18.24 -9.15 -10.27
N ASN A 667 17.29 -9.75 -9.57
CA ASN A 667 15.92 -9.98 -10.02
C ASN A 667 15.08 -8.68 -9.92
N ASN A 668 13.77 -8.78 -10.14
CA ASN A 668 12.89 -7.61 -10.26
C ASN A 668 11.58 -7.80 -9.50
N LEU A 669 11.15 -6.78 -8.77
CA LEU A 669 9.76 -6.56 -8.39
C LEU A 669 9.18 -5.51 -9.34
N ARG A 670 8.16 -5.87 -10.12
CA ARG A 670 7.41 -4.95 -10.98
C ARG A 670 6.13 -4.53 -10.28
N LEU A 671 5.94 -3.22 -10.16
CA LEU A 671 4.79 -2.61 -9.50
C LEU A 671 3.98 -1.82 -10.53
N TRP A 672 2.66 -1.96 -10.51
CA TRP A 672 1.78 -1.21 -11.40
C TRP A 672 1.13 -0.02 -10.70
N SER A 673 1.17 1.14 -11.33
CA SER A 673 0.47 2.36 -10.94
C SER A 673 -0.59 2.70 -11.99
N SER A 674 -1.80 3.04 -11.53
CA SER A 674 -2.94 3.34 -12.40
C SER A 674 -3.00 4.83 -12.76
N LYS A 675 -3.32 5.14 -14.02
CA LYS A 675 -3.58 6.50 -14.54
C LYS A 675 -4.79 6.50 -15.49
N ALA A 676 -5.40 7.68 -15.69
CA ALA A 676 -6.47 7.84 -16.67
C ALA A 676 -5.93 7.72 -18.11
N ALA A 677 -6.65 6.97 -18.96
CA ALA A 677 -6.26 6.76 -20.36
C ALA A 677 -6.71 7.91 -21.29
N SER A 678 -7.75 8.67 -20.90
CA SER A 678 -8.30 9.82 -21.64
C SER A 678 -7.43 11.09 -21.57
N GLY A 679 -6.36 11.07 -20.79
CA GLY A 679 -5.61 12.25 -20.37
C GLY A 679 -5.88 12.59 -18.89
N GLU A 680 -5.06 13.47 -18.32
CA GLU A 680 -5.13 13.80 -16.88
C GLU A 680 -6.11 14.94 -16.56
N PHE A 681 -6.63 15.65 -17.57
CA PHE A 681 -7.37 16.91 -17.38
C PHE A 681 -8.30 17.27 -18.54
N ASP A 682 -9.55 17.65 -18.23
CA ASP A 682 -10.55 18.15 -19.19
C ASP A 682 -10.63 19.69 -19.18
N PHE A 683 -10.00 20.31 -20.19
CA PHE A 683 -10.03 21.76 -20.39
C PHE A 683 -11.42 22.34 -20.66
N GLN A 684 -12.40 21.58 -21.16
CA GLN A 684 -13.74 22.13 -21.41
C GLN A 684 -14.47 22.34 -20.08
N LYS A 685 -14.46 21.32 -19.22
CA LYS A 685 -15.00 21.38 -17.86
C LYS A 685 -14.29 22.39 -16.96
N PHE A 686 -12.96 22.49 -17.06
CA PHE A 686 -12.23 23.50 -16.30
C PHE A 686 -12.65 24.92 -16.71
N ASN A 687 -12.81 25.18 -18.01
CA ASN A 687 -13.23 26.50 -18.51
C ASN A 687 -14.73 26.81 -18.32
N SER A 688 -15.59 25.82 -18.00
CA SER A 688 -16.96 26.04 -17.54
C SER A 688 -17.07 26.27 -16.02
N GLY A 689 -15.97 26.13 -15.27
CA GLY A 689 -15.95 26.21 -13.80
C GLY A 689 -16.20 24.87 -13.09
N GLU A 690 -16.36 23.78 -13.82
CA GLU A 690 -16.61 22.43 -13.30
C GLU A 690 -15.30 21.75 -12.85
N TYR A 691 -14.54 22.42 -11.97
CA TYR A 691 -13.16 22.06 -11.62
C TYR A 691 -13.00 20.62 -11.13
N GLU A 692 -13.88 20.13 -10.24
CA GLU A 692 -13.82 18.73 -9.77
C GLU A 692 -14.03 17.73 -10.91
N GLN A 693 -15.00 17.99 -11.81
CA GLN A 693 -15.24 17.12 -12.95
C GLN A 693 -14.12 17.15 -14.00
N SER A 694 -13.28 18.20 -13.99
CA SER A 694 -12.12 18.31 -14.89
C SER A 694 -10.99 17.33 -14.56
N VAL A 695 -10.92 16.84 -13.31
CA VAL A 695 -9.92 15.86 -12.82
C VAL A 695 -10.54 14.54 -12.33
N HIS A 696 -11.86 14.42 -12.33
CA HIS A 696 -12.61 13.25 -11.85
C HIS A 696 -12.10 11.90 -12.41
N ASP A 697 -11.75 11.84 -13.69
CA ASP A 697 -11.29 10.59 -14.32
C ASP A 697 -9.87 10.21 -13.86
N GLN A 698 -9.00 11.19 -13.61
CA GLN A 698 -7.70 10.99 -12.95
C GLN A 698 -7.91 10.46 -11.53
N MET A 699 -8.82 11.06 -10.76
CA MET A 699 -9.13 10.62 -9.38
C MET A 699 -9.64 9.18 -9.35
N ARG A 700 -10.57 8.80 -10.24
CA ARG A 700 -11.07 7.42 -10.37
C ARG A 700 -9.94 6.44 -10.68
N ALA A 701 -9.09 6.77 -11.65
CA ALA A 701 -8.00 5.89 -12.06
C ALA A 701 -6.93 5.73 -10.98
N GLU A 702 -6.43 6.83 -10.39
CA GLU A 702 -5.39 6.79 -9.36
C GLU A 702 -5.85 6.05 -8.08
N THR A 703 -7.15 6.13 -7.75
CA THR A 703 -7.74 5.44 -6.58
C THR A 703 -7.47 3.93 -6.59
N ILE A 704 -7.38 3.29 -7.76
CA ILE A 704 -7.03 1.86 -7.88
C ILE A 704 -5.66 1.56 -7.24
N SER A 705 -4.67 2.45 -7.39
CA SER A 705 -3.34 2.30 -6.77
C SER A 705 -3.14 3.18 -5.52
N ALA A 706 -4.20 3.70 -4.90
CA ALA A 706 -4.07 4.58 -3.74
C ALA A 706 -3.73 3.81 -2.45
N VAL A 707 -4.57 2.84 -2.05
CA VAL A 707 -4.47 2.13 -0.76
C VAL A 707 -4.59 0.61 -0.89
N LEU A 708 -3.91 -0.11 -0.02
CA LEU A 708 -3.97 -1.56 0.13
C LEU A 708 -5.16 -1.95 1.01
N TYR A 709 -5.95 -2.95 0.59
CA TYR A 709 -7.17 -3.42 1.27
C TYR A 709 -8.15 -2.27 1.62
N PRO A 710 -8.72 -1.58 0.61
CA PRO A 710 -9.77 -0.58 0.84
C PRO A 710 -10.99 -1.21 1.54
N ASN A 711 -11.65 -0.44 2.41
CA ASN A 711 -12.78 -0.89 3.23
C ASN A 711 -13.96 -1.37 2.36
N ASP A 712 -14.18 -2.68 2.34
CA ASP A 712 -15.16 -3.41 1.52
C ASP A 712 -16.44 -3.80 2.27
N ASN A 713 -16.66 -3.25 3.47
CA ASN A 713 -17.99 -3.26 4.12
C ASN A 713 -19.06 -2.53 3.30
N LEU A 714 -18.65 -1.69 2.33
CA LEU A 714 -19.51 -0.98 1.39
C LEU A 714 -19.33 -1.52 -0.03
N ASP A 715 -20.39 -1.58 -0.84
CA ASP A 715 -20.32 -2.18 -2.18
C ASP A 715 -19.36 -1.44 -3.14
N ARG A 716 -19.19 -0.13 -2.99
CA ARG A 716 -18.16 0.64 -3.70
C ARG A 716 -16.73 0.19 -3.35
N GLY A 717 -16.51 -0.26 -2.11
CA GLY A 717 -15.24 -0.83 -1.66
C GLY A 717 -15.01 -2.23 -2.21
N LYS A 718 -16.06 -3.06 -2.27
CA LYS A 718 -16.05 -4.37 -2.95
C LYS A 718 -15.67 -4.22 -4.43
N GLU A 719 -16.31 -3.28 -5.13
CA GLU A 719 -15.98 -2.97 -6.52
C GLU A 719 -14.52 -2.50 -6.68
N LEU A 720 -14.04 -1.60 -5.81
CA LEU A 720 -12.65 -1.12 -5.86
C LEU A 720 -11.63 -2.25 -5.60
N ARG A 721 -11.88 -3.13 -4.62
CA ARG A 721 -11.03 -4.30 -4.34
C ARG A 721 -11.00 -5.27 -5.53
N LEU A 722 -12.14 -5.49 -6.20
CA LEU A 722 -12.20 -6.29 -7.43
C LEU A 722 -11.49 -5.61 -8.61
N LYS A 723 -11.61 -4.28 -8.77
CA LYS A 723 -10.83 -3.48 -9.74
C LYS A 723 -9.32 -3.64 -9.51
N GLN A 724 -8.87 -3.56 -8.26
CA GLN A 724 -7.45 -3.74 -7.89
C GLN A 724 -6.91 -5.10 -8.31
N GLN A 725 -7.63 -6.18 -7.98
CA GLN A 725 -7.26 -7.54 -8.37
C GLN A 725 -7.14 -7.68 -9.89
N TYR A 726 -8.17 -7.24 -10.63
CA TYR A 726 -8.18 -7.39 -12.08
C TYR A 726 -7.09 -6.58 -12.78
N PHE A 727 -6.97 -5.28 -12.45
CA PHE A 727 -6.00 -4.37 -13.06
C PHE A 727 -4.57 -4.91 -12.98
N TRP A 728 -4.18 -5.39 -11.81
CA TRP A 728 -2.85 -5.94 -11.58
C TRP A 728 -2.66 -7.30 -12.26
N CYS A 729 -3.67 -8.18 -12.27
CA CYS A 729 -3.60 -9.44 -13.01
C CYS A 729 -3.42 -9.22 -14.51
N ALA A 730 -4.27 -8.38 -15.13
CA ALA A 730 -4.27 -8.12 -16.57
C ALA A 730 -2.99 -7.41 -17.03
N ALA A 731 -2.54 -6.36 -16.33
CA ALA A 731 -1.29 -5.66 -16.65
C ALA A 731 -0.07 -6.62 -16.57
N SER A 732 -0.03 -7.46 -15.53
CA SER A 732 1.04 -8.45 -15.34
C SER A 732 1.01 -9.53 -16.42
N LEU A 733 -0.16 -10.08 -16.75
CA LEU A 733 -0.32 -11.09 -17.80
C LEU A 733 0.04 -10.56 -19.19
N HIS A 734 -0.38 -9.35 -19.54
CA HIS A 734 0.01 -8.72 -20.80
C HIS A 734 1.55 -8.58 -20.90
N ASP A 735 2.25 -8.21 -19.82
CA ASP A 735 3.73 -8.19 -19.81
C ASP A 735 4.38 -9.59 -19.85
N ILE A 736 3.76 -10.59 -19.23
CA ILE A 736 4.18 -12.00 -19.31
C ILE A 736 4.06 -12.52 -20.76
N VAL A 737 2.89 -12.38 -21.38
CA VAL A 737 2.58 -12.72 -22.79
C VAL A 737 3.51 -11.97 -23.74
N ARG A 738 3.66 -10.64 -23.57
CA ARG A 738 4.57 -9.79 -24.35
C ARG A 738 6.02 -10.23 -24.28
N ARG A 739 6.48 -10.78 -23.15
CA ARG A 739 7.83 -11.34 -23.01
C ARG A 739 7.94 -12.71 -23.69
N PHE A 740 6.95 -13.59 -23.52
CA PHE A 740 6.90 -14.88 -24.24
C PHE A 740 6.96 -14.71 -25.75
N LYS A 741 6.15 -13.80 -26.33
CA LYS A 741 6.10 -13.53 -27.78
C LYS A 741 7.46 -13.15 -28.39
N LYS A 742 8.41 -12.61 -27.61
CA LYS A 742 9.78 -12.31 -28.09
C LYS A 742 10.60 -13.55 -28.44
N SER A 743 10.37 -14.67 -27.75
CA SER A 743 11.02 -15.96 -28.05
C SER A 743 10.58 -16.53 -29.40
N LYS A 744 9.42 -16.11 -29.91
CA LYS A 744 8.75 -16.64 -31.12
C LYS A 744 8.45 -18.15 -31.03
N LYS A 745 8.44 -18.73 -29.82
CA LYS A 745 8.01 -20.11 -29.55
C LYS A 745 6.50 -20.26 -29.77
N ALA A 746 6.07 -21.47 -30.12
CA ALA A 746 4.65 -21.79 -30.31
C ALA A 746 3.92 -21.83 -28.95
N TRP A 747 2.64 -21.45 -28.92
CA TRP A 747 1.85 -21.34 -27.69
C TRP A 747 1.82 -22.57 -26.78
N LYS A 748 1.91 -23.79 -27.35
CA LYS A 748 2.04 -25.04 -26.58
C LYS A 748 3.28 -25.11 -25.67
N GLU A 749 4.30 -24.30 -25.95
CA GLU A 749 5.53 -24.20 -25.14
C GLU A 749 5.40 -23.18 -23.99
N PHE A 750 4.28 -22.47 -23.86
CA PHE A 750 4.09 -21.45 -22.82
C PHE A 750 4.24 -22.03 -21.39
N PRO A 751 3.66 -23.19 -21.02
CA PRO A 751 3.91 -23.84 -19.72
C PRO A 751 5.34 -24.36 -19.54
N ASN A 752 6.06 -24.63 -20.65
CA ASN A 752 7.47 -25.02 -20.64
C ASN A 752 8.41 -23.81 -20.47
N GLN A 753 7.84 -22.60 -20.39
CA GLN A 753 8.57 -21.32 -20.38
C GLN A 753 8.14 -20.38 -19.26
N ILE A 754 6.95 -20.61 -18.70
CA ILE A 754 6.33 -19.74 -17.69
C ILE A 754 5.69 -20.62 -16.61
N ALA A 755 5.99 -20.32 -15.35
CA ALA A 755 5.16 -20.68 -14.20
C ALA A 755 4.63 -19.39 -13.56
N ILE A 756 3.36 -19.39 -13.17
CA ILE A 756 2.75 -18.27 -12.44
C ILE A 756 2.24 -18.79 -11.09
N GLN A 757 2.75 -18.24 -9.99
CA GLN A 757 2.29 -18.59 -8.65
C GLN A 757 1.23 -17.59 -8.18
N LEU A 758 0.07 -18.12 -7.84
CA LEU A 758 -1.03 -17.41 -7.19
C LEU A 758 -0.79 -17.43 -5.67
N ASN A 759 -0.35 -16.30 -5.10
CA ASN A 759 -0.17 -16.17 -3.66
C ASN A 759 -1.52 -15.79 -3.02
N ASP A 760 -2.18 -16.77 -2.40
CA ASP A 760 -3.58 -16.69 -1.97
C ASP A 760 -4.54 -16.45 -3.16
N THR A 761 -5.81 -16.17 -2.87
CA THR A 761 -6.92 -16.06 -3.82
C THR A 761 -6.96 -14.76 -4.60
N HIS A 762 -6.32 -13.69 -4.12
CA HIS A 762 -6.33 -12.35 -4.76
C HIS A 762 -5.97 -12.35 -6.27
N PRO A 763 -4.95 -13.09 -6.76
CA PRO A 763 -4.63 -13.16 -8.19
C PRO A 763 -5.49 -14.13 -9.02
N THR A 764 -6.55 -14.73 -8.48
CA THR A 764 -7.33 -15.79 -9.18
C THR A 764 -7.87 -15.32 -10.54
N LEU A 765 -8.17 -14.03 -10.71
CA LEU A 765 -8.61 -13.46 -12.00
C LEU A 765 -7.57 -13.61 -13.14
N ALA A 766 -6.30 -13.91 -12.83
CA ALA A 766 -5.31 -14.27 -13.83
C ALA A 766 -5.68 -15.54 -14.63
N ILE A 767 -6.43 -16.48 -14.05
CA ILE A 767 -6.91 -17.70 -14.74
C ILE A 767 -7.86 -17.36 -15.90
N PRO A 768 -9.02 -16.70 -15.68
CA PRO A 768 -9.92 -16.31 -16.77
C PRO A 768 -9.32 -15.23 -17.68
N GLU A 769 -8.41 -14.38 -17.20
CA GLU A 769 -7.74 -13.38 -18.04
C GLU A 769 -6.74 -14.00 -19.02
N LEU A 770 -5.94 -15.00 -18.61
CA LEU A 770 -5.07 -15.72 -19.55
C LEU A 770 -5.91 -16.51 -20.57
N GLN A 771 -7.03 -17.11 -20.15
CA GLN A 771 -7.98 -17.74 -21.07
C GLN A 771 -8.57 -16.73 -22.06
N ARG A 772 -8.93 -15.51 -21.60
CA ARG A 772 -9.42 -14.41 -22.45
C ARG A 772 -8.39 -14.03 -23.51
N ILE A 773 -7.15 -13.76 -23.12
CA ILE A 773 -6.07 -13.40 -24.06
C ILE A 773 -5.89 -14.52 -25.10
N LEU A 774 -5.75 -15.78 -24.66
CA LEU A 774 -5.48 -16.90 -25.58
C LEU A 774 -6.64 -17.17 -26.56
N VAL A 775 -7.91 -17.03 -26.14
CA VAL A 775 -9.07 -17.33 -26.99
C VAL A 775 -9.51 -16.13 -27.84
N ASP A 776 -9.54 -14.93 -27.28
CA ASP A 776 -10.12 -13.73 -27.90
C ASP A 776 -9.08 -12.89 -28.66
N GLU A 777 -7.82 -12.83 -28.21
CA GLU A 777 -6.75 -12.06 -28.87
C GLU A 777 -5.83 -12.92 -29.73
N GLU A 778 -5.41 -14.09 -29.23
CA GLU A 778 -4.48 -14.99 -29.95
C GLU A 778 -5.19 -16.02 -30.84
N GLY A 779 -6.51 -16.18 -30.71
CA GLY A 779 -7.31 -17.05 -31.56
C GLY A 779 -7.12 -18.56 -31.34
N LEU A 780 -6.68 -19.01 -30.15
CA LEU A 780 -6.61 -20.44 -29.84
C LEU A 780 -8.01 -21.06 -29.67
N ASP A 781 -8.10 -22.37 -29.87
CA ASP A 781 -9.27 -23.16 -29.49
C ASP A 781 -9.37 -23.31 -27.96
N TRP A 782 -10.59 -23.34 -27.43
CA TRP A 782 -10.87 -23.29 -25.99
C TRP A 782 -10.09 -24.31 -25.16
N ASP A 783 -10.12 -25.59 -25.54
CA ASP A 783 -9.44 -26.67 -24.79
C ASP A 783 -7.91 -26.57 -24.89
N THR A 784 -7.38 -26.03 -25.99
CA THR A 784 -5.93 -25.79 -26.17
C THR A 784 -5.48 -24.64 -25.27
N ALA A 785 -6.24 -23.55 -25.23
CA ALA A 785 -6.01 -22.44 -24.31
C ALA A 785 -6.12 -22.89 -22.85
N TRP A 786 -7.15 -23.66 -22.50
CA TRP A 786 -7.39 -24.12 -21.13
C TRP A 786 -6.29 -25.08 -20.65
N SER A 787 -5.79 -25.95 -21.52
CA SER A 787 -4.62 -26.79 -21.24
C SER A 787 -3.36 -25.96 -20.96
N ILE A 788 -3.14 -24.85 -21.67
CA ILE A 788 -2.04 -23.91 -21.39
C ILE A 788 -2.25 -23.22 -20.03
N VAL A 789 -3.46 -22.76 -19.73
CA VAL A 789 -3.82 -22.10 -18.47
C VAL A 789 -3.53 -23.01 -17.28
N VAL A 790 -4.10 -24.22 -17.23
CA VAL A 790 -3.95 -25.14 -16.09
C VAL A 790 -2.48 -25.48 -15.83
N ASN A 791 -1.72 -25.78 -16.89
CA ASN A 791 -0.29 -26.12 -16.76
C ASN A 791 0.61 -24.90 -16.46
N THR A 792 0.09 -23.67 -16.50
CA THR A 792 0.83 -22.45 -16.14
C THR A 792 0.73 -22.11 -14.65
N PHE A 793 -0.45 -22.28 -14.04
CA PHE A 793 -0.75 -21.77 -12.70
C PHE A 793 -0.52 -22.79 -11.58
N GLY A 794 0.17 -22.36 -10.53
CA GLY A 794 0.19 -23.01 -9.21
C GLY A 794 -0.47 -22.11 -8.16
N TYR A 795 -1.19 -22.70 -7.20
CA TYR A 795 -1.95 -21.95 -6.18
C TYR A 795 -1.48 -22.28 -4.76
N THR A 796 -1.06 -21.26 -4.00
CA THR A 796 -0.75 -21.38 -2.56
C THR A 796 -1.91 -20.86 -1.74
N ASN A 797 -2.47 -21.70 -0.87
CA ASN A 797 -3.50 -21.32 0.09
C ASN A 797 -2.89 -21.03 1.48
N HIS A 798 -3.42 -20.00 2.15
CA HIS A 798 -2.98 -19.54 3.49
C HIS A 798 -4.12 -19.54 4.52
N THR A 799 -5.24 -20.21 4.23
CA THR A 799 -6.54 -19.90 4.83
C THR A 799 -7.21 -21.15 5.39
N VAL A 800 -7.16 -21.27 6.72
CA VAL A 800 -7.73 -22.37 7.50
C VAL A 800 -9.27 -22.38 7.47
N MET A 801 -9.87 -21.21 7.63
CA MET A 801 -11.31 -21.02 7.81
C MET A 801 -12.04 -20.91 6.45
N ALA A 802 -13.03 -21.77 6.21
CA ALA A 802 -13.71 -21.88 4.91
C ALA A 802 -14.55 -20.62 4.57
N GLU A 803 -15.04 -19.94 5.59
CA GLU A 803 -15.73 -18.65 5.56
C GLU A 803 -14.81 -17.47 5.21
N ALA A 804 -13.50 -17.62 5.39
CA ALA A 804 -12.49 -16.61 5.01
C ALA A 804 -11.96 -16.80 3.58
N LEU A 805 -12.44 -17.80 2.83
CA LEU A 805 -12.11 -17.97 1.41
C LEU A 805 -12.87 -16.96 0.56
N GLU A 806 -12.16 -16.20 -0.29
CA GLU A 806 -12.75 -15.08 -1.03
C GLU A 806 -13.90 -15.50 -1.97
N LYS A 807 -15.02 -14.78 -1.87
CA LYS A 807 -16.19 -14.92 -2.74
C LYS A 807 -16.63 -13.56 -3.25
N TRP A 808 -17.00 -13.49 -4.54
CA TRP A 808 -17.52 -12.28 -5.18
C TRP A 808 -18.94 -12.51 -5.70
N SER A 809 -19.82 -11.52 -5.61
CA SER A 809 -21.19 -11.68 -6.12
C SER A 809 -21.21 -11.70 -7.65
N VAL A 810 -22.03 -12.58 -8.22
CA VAL A 810 -22.22 -12.70 -9.67
C VAL A 810 -22.64 -11.36 -10.30
N PRO A 811 -23.57 -10.57 -9.74
CA PRO A 811 -23.92 -9.25 -10.29
C PRO A 811 -22.75 -8.27 -10.34
N LEU A 812 -21.84 -8.30 -9.36
CA LEU A 812 -20.66 -7.41 -9.34
C LEU A 812 -19.66 -7.80 -10.45
N ILE A 813 -19.36 -9.08 -10.62
CA ILE A 813 -18.50 -9.55 -11.71
C ILE A 813 -19.20 -9.31 -13.07
N GLN A 814 -20.51 -9.53 -13.17
CA GLN A 814 -21.27 -9.25 -14.40
C GLN A 814 -21.20 -7.77 -14.80
N HIS A 815 -21.27 -6.86 -13.82
CA HIS A 815 -21.20 -5.42 -14.05
C HIS A 815 -19.79 -4.96 -14.44
N LEU A 816 -18.75 -5.45 -13.73
CA LEU A 816 -17.38 -4.94 -13.87
C LEU A 816 -16.54 -5.69 -14.92
N LEU A 817 -16.74 -7.00 -15.07
CA LEU A 817 -15.90 -7.93 -15.84
C LEU A 817 -16.79 -8.93 -16.64
N PRO A 818 -17.68 -8.45 -17.53
CA PRO A 818 -18.70 -9.28 -18.16
C PRO A 818 -18.12 -10.44 -18.97
N ARG A 819 -16.97 -10.25 -19.66
CA ARG A 819 -16.32 -11.32 -20.42
C ARG A 819 -15.74 -12.41 -19.52
N HIS A 820 -15.17 -12.04 -18.38
CA HIS A 820 -14.61 -12.99 -17.41
C HIS A 820 -15.71 -13.83 -16.76
N LEU A 821 -16.91 -13.28 -16.54
CA LEU A 821 -18.04 -14.06 -16.04
C LEU A 821 -18.46 -15.16 -17.04
N GLU A 822 -18.52 -14.86 -18.34
CA GLU A 822 -18.77 -15.89 -19.36
C GLU A 822 -17.71 -17.00 -19.34
N ILE A 823 -16.44 -16.61 -19.24
CA ILE A 823 -15.30 -17.54 -19.18
C ILE A 823 -15.38 -18.40 -17.91
N ILE A 824 -15.71 -17.82 -16.75
CA ILE A 824 -15.90 -18.54 -15.49
C ILE A 824 -17.07 -19.52 -15.56
N TYR A 825 -18.18 -19.15 -16.22
CA TYR A 825 -19.30 -20.07 -16.43
C TYR A 825 -18.93 -21.24 -17.34
N GLU A 826 -18.18 -21.01 -18.42
CA GLU A 826 -17.75 -22.08 -19.32
C GLU A 826 -16.74 -23.04 -18.66
N ILE A 827 -15.78 -22.49 -17.88
CA ILE A 827 -14.88 -23.28 -17.02
C ILE A 827 -15.70 -24.14 -16.04
N ASN A 828 -16.70 -23.56 -15.38
CA ASN A 828 -17.54 -24.28 -14.43
C ASN A 828 -18.38 -25.37 -15.12
N LEU A 829 -18.94 -25.09 -16.30
CA LEU A 829 -19.71 -26.04 -17.09
C LEU A 829 -18.86 -27.24 -17.51
N HIS A 830 -17.65 -27.00 -18.03
CA HIS A 830 -16.72 -28.05 -18.42
C HIS A 830 -16.25 -28.88 -17.22
N PHE A 831 -15.96 -28.22 -16.09
CA PHE A 831 -15.59 -28.88 -14.84
C PHE A 831 -16.72 -29.75 -14.27
N LEU A 832 -17.94 -29.24 -14.16
CA LEU A 832 -19.08 -30.01 -13.65
C LEU A 832 -19.47 -31.17 -14.58
N GLN A 833 -19.36 -31.01 -15.89
CA GLN A 833 -19.52 -32.13 -16.83
C GLN A 833 -18.44 -33.20 -16.65
N TYR A 834 -17.19 -32.83 -16.38
CA TYR A 834 -16.13 -33.78 -16.03
C TYR A 834 -16.42 -34.52 -14.71
N VAL A 835 -16.88 -33.80 -13.69
CA VAL A 835 -17.27 -34.38 -12.39
C VAL A 835 -18.46 -35.32 -12.54
N GLU A 836 -19.52 -34.97 -13.28
CA GLU A 836 -20.68 -35.87 -13.49
C GLU A 836 -20.28 -37.14 -14.27
N ARG A 837 -19.40 -37.03 -15.28
CA ARG A 837 -18.88 -38.20 -16.02
C ARG A 837 -18.02 -39.12 -15.14
N THR A 838 -17.29 -38.56 -14.18
CA THR A 838 -16.38 -39.31 -13.28
C THR A 838 -17.11 -39.89 -12.06
N PHE A 839 -18.10 -39.16 -11.52
CA PHE A 839 -18.87 -39.54 -10.33
C PHE A 839 -20.40 -39.55 -10.60
N PRO A 840 -20.92 -40.33 -11.58
CA PRO A 840 -22.32 -40.27 -12.04
C PRO A 840 -23.38 -40.74 -11.01
N LYS A 841 -22.98 -40.98 -9.76
CA LYS A 841 -23.86 -41.39 -8.64
C LYS A 841 -23.83 -40.41 -7.45
N ASP A 842 -22.92 -39.42 -7.44
CA ASP A 842 -22.74 -38.43 -6.36
C ASP A 842 -23.13 -37.05 -6.90
N ARG A 843 -24.41 -36.88 -7.29
CA ARG A 843 -24.87 -35.62 -7.90
C ARG A 843 -24.79 -34.43 -6.95
N ASP A 844 -24.87 -34.67 -5.64
CA ASP A 844 -24.66 -33.64 -4.62
C ASP A 844 -23.22 -33.13 -4.60
N MET A 845 -22.24 -33.86 -5.17
CA MET A 845 -20.89 -33.33 -5.35
C MET A 845 -20.89 -32.07 -6.23
N LEU A 846 -21.75 -32.02 -7.26
CA LEU A 846 -21.77 -30.94 -8.24
C LEU A 846 -22.05 -29.58 -7.56
N SER A 847 -23.00 -29.52 -6.64
CA SER A 847 -23.28 -28.30 -5.86
C SER A 847 -22.17 -27.99 -4.84
N ARG A 848 -21.56 -29.02 -4.23
CA ARG A 848 -20.42 -28.85 -3.32
C ARG A 848 -19.19 -28.24 -4.02
N VAL A 849 -18.84 -28.68 -5.23
CA VAL A 849 -17.57 -28.28 -5.92
C VAL A 849 -17.71 -27.19 -6.97
N SER A 850 -18.91 -26.84 -7.43
CA SER A 850 -19.14 -25.79 -8.44
C SER A 850 -18.43 -24.48 -8.10
N ILE A 851 -17.76 -23.86 -9.08
CA ILE A 851 -17.16 -22.53 -8.93
C ILE A 851 -18.24 -21.48 -8.63
N VAL A 852 -19.46 -21.68 -9.16
CA VAL A 852 -20.64 -20.88 -8.85
C VAL A 852 -21.35 -21.49 -7.63
N GLU A 853 -21.59 -20.66 -6.62
CA GLU A 853 -22.46 -20.97 -5.49
C GLU A 853 -23.88 -20.45 -5.77
N GLU A 854 -24.86 -21.35 -5.69
CA GLU A 854 -26.29 -21.06 -5.95
C GLU A 854 -26.98 -20.43 -4.73
N SER A 855 -26.31 -19.48 -4.09
CA SER A 855 -26.82 -18.61 -3.01
C SER A 855 -27.62 -17.43 -3.57
N ASN A 856 -28.20 -16.60 -2.70
CA ASN A 856 -28.93 -15.38 -3.10
C ASN A 856 -28.30 -14.12 -2.46
N PRO A 857 -27.64 -13.24 -3.23
CA PRO A 857 -27.29 -13.39 -4.65
C PRO A 857 -26.28 -14.52 -4.87
N LYS A 858 -26.17 -15.02 -6.10
CA LYS A 858 -25.17 -16.05 -6.46
C LYS A 858 -23.75 -15.52 -6.23
N MET A 859 -22.84 -16.38 -5.82
CA MET A 859 -21.44 -16.04 -5.56
C MET A 859 -20.48 -16.87 -6.42
N ILE A 860 -19.34 -16.30 -6.80
CA ILE A 860 -18.21 -17.01 -7.40
C ILE A 860 -17.20 -17.33 -6.29
N ARG A 861 -16.83 -18.61 -6.14
CA ARG A 861 -15.91 -19.12 -5.12
C ARG A 861 -14.48 -19.09 -5.65
N MET A 862 -13.70 -18.06 -5.30
CA MET A 862 -12.39 -17.81 -5.94
C MET A 862 -11.37 -18.90 -5.65
N ALA A 863 -11.33 -19.43 -4.42
CA ALA A 863 -10.49 -20.59 -4.09
C ALA A 863 -10.78 -21.82 -4.98
N PHE A 864 -12.04 -22.02 -5.40
CA PHE A 864 -12.41 -23.16 -6.23
C PHE A 864 -12.02 -22.94 -7.69
N LEU A 865 -12.17 -21.71 -8.20
CA LEU A 865 -11.63 -21.31 -9.50
C LEU A 865 -10.10 -21.46 -9.55
N ALA A 866 -9.40 -21.08 -8.47
CA ALA A 866 -7.94 -21.26 -8.34
C ALA A 866 -7.54 -22.74 -8.37
N ILE A 867 -8.24 -23.62 -7.64
CA ILE A 867 -8.01 -25.07 -7.64
C ILE A 867 -8.28 -25.67 -9.03
N VAL A 868 -9.38 -25.30 -9.69
CA VAL A 868 -9.76 -25.85 -11.01
C VAL A 868 -8.79 -25.38 -12.10
N GLY A 869 -8.35 -24.12 -12.06
CA GLY A 869 -7.43 -23.51 -13.05
C GLY A 869 -5.94 -23.68 -12.80
N SER A 870 -5.52 -24.45 -11.79
CA SER A 870 -4.11 -24.71 -11.47
C SER A 870 -3.75 -26.20 -11.60
N HIS A 871 -2.50 -26.52 -11.95
CA HIS A 871 -1.99 -27.91 -11.99
C HIS A 871 -1.53 -28.40 -10.60
N LYS A 872 -1.11 -27.49 -9.72
CA LYS A 872 -0.70 -27.75 -8.33
C LYS A 872 -1.37 -26.78 -7.37
N VAL A 873 -1.68 -27.29 -6.18
CA VAL A 873 -2.21 -26.55 -5.02
C VAL A 873 -1.32 -26.90 -3.82
N ASN A 874 -0.92 -25.92 -3.01
CA ASN A 874 -0.14 -26.18 -1.80
C ASN A 874 -0.64 -25.40 -0.58
N GLY A 875 -0.52 -26.04 0.60
CA GLY A 875 -0.55 -25.37 1.88
C GLY A 875 0.86 -24.91 2.32
N VAL A 876 0.91 -24.24 3.47
CA VAL A 876 2.07 -23.46 3.97
C VAL A 876 2.64 -23.92 5.32
N ALA A 877 2.16 -25.07 5.78
CA ALA A 877 2.65 -25.90 6.87
C ALA A 877 2.09 -27.32 6.66
N GLU A 878 2.72 -28.33 7.27
CA GLU A 878 2.37 -29.74 7.05
C GLU A 878 0.93 -30.07 7.47
N LEU A 879 0.56 -29.79 8.73
CA LEU A 879 -0.79 -30.01 9.26
C LEU A 879 -1.86 -29.16 8.53
N HIS A 880 -1.53 -27.94 8.13
CA HIS A 880 -2.42 -27.10 7.32
C HIS A 880 -2.68 -27.70 5.94
N SER A 881 -1.66 -28.31 5.32
CA SER A 881 -1.79 -28.99 4.03
C SER A 881 -2.61 -30.27 4.13
N ASP A 882 -2.57 -30.97 5.26
CA ASP A 882 -3.43 -32.14 5.50
C ASP A 882 -4.87 -31.76 5.89
N LEU A 883 -5.08 -30.63 6.58
CA LEU A 883 -6.41 -30.05 6.79
C LEU A 883 -7.05 -29.64 5.44
N ILE A 884 -6.28 -28.98 4.57
CA ILE A 884 -6.64 -28.70 3.17
C ILE A 884 -7.15 -29.96 2.46
N LYS A 885 -6.45 -31.10 2.61
CA LYS A 885 -6.81 -32.36 1.96
C LYS A 885 -8.03 -33.06 2.58
N THR A 886 -8.17 -32.99 3.91
CA THR A 886 -9.14 -33.80 4.67
C THR A 886 -10.47 -33.10 4.92
N THR A 887 -10.47 -31.78 5.09
CA THR A 887 -11.68 -30.98 5.37
C THR A 887 -12.01 -30.01 4.23
N ILE A 888 -11.15 -29.00 4.01
CA ILE A 888 -11.48 -27.79 3.22
C ILE A 888 -11.76 -28.12 1.74
N PHE A 889 -10.87 -28.90 1.10
CA PHE A 889 -10.94 -29.20 -0.33
C PHE A 889 -11.07 -30.71 -0.62
N LYS A 890 -11.59 -31.50 0.34
CA LYS A 890 -11.69 -32.97 0.28
C LYS A 890 -12.36 -33.53 -0.98
N ASP A 891 -13.43 -32.89 -1.48
CA ASP A 891 -14.07 -33.32 -2.73
C ASP A 891 -13.17 -33.04 -3.96
N PHE A 892 -12.37 -31.96 -3.96
CA PHE A 892 -11.37 -31.73 -5.02
C PHE A 892 -10.21 -32.72 -4.97
N VAL A 893 -9.79 -33.18 -3.78
CA VAL A 893 -8.82 -34.28 -3.64
C VAL A 893 -9.38 -35.58 -4.20
N LYS A 894 -10.66 -35.87 -3.93
CA LYS A 894 -11.38 -37.02 -4.51
C LYS A 894 -11.49 -36.94 -6.04
N ILE A 895 -11.62 -35.74 -6.61
CA ILE A 895 -11.71 -35.50 -8.06
C ILE A 895 -10.34 -35.58 -8.77
N TYR A 896 -9.31 -34.91 -8.24
CA TYR A 896 -8.01 -34.74 -8.92
C TYR A 896 -6.90 -35.67 -8.41
N GLY A 897 -7.12 -36.40 -7.32
CA GLY A 897 -6.09 -37.19 -6.63
C GLY A 897 -5.23 -36.35 -5.67
N GLN A 898 -4.48 -37.03 -4.79
CA GLN A 898 -3.62 -36.35 -3.82
C GLN A 898 -2.42 -35.63 -4.46
N ASP A 899 -1.91 -36.10 -5.61
CA ASP A 899 -0.70 -35.54 -6.24
C ASP A 899 -0.82 -34.05 -6.63
N LYS A 900 -2.07 -33.56 -6.79
CA LYS A 900 -2.36 -32.13 -7.02
C LYS A 900 -2.19 -31.27 -5.76
N PHE A 901 -2.32 -31.85 -4.56
CA PHE A 901 -2.33 -31.17 -3.27
C PHE A 901 -1.08 -31.49 -2.46
N THR A 902 -0.16 -30.53 -2.38
CA THR A 902 1.15 -30.69 -1.72
C THR A 902 1.34 -29.73 -0.55
N ASN A 903 2.49 -29.79 0.12
CA ASN A 903 2.91 -28.85 1.16
C ASN A 903 4.19 -28.14 0.69
N VAL A 904 4.31 -26.84 0.99
CA VAL A 904 5.61 -26.16 1.04
C VAL A 904 5.60 -25.32 2.31
N THR A 905 6.14 -25.85 3.40
CA THR A 905 6.20 -25.16 4.69
C THR A 905 6.95 -23.84 4.55
N ASN A 906 6.36 -22.75 5.05
CA ASN A 906 6.93 -21.41 4.99
C ASN A 906 8.32 -21.28 5.63
N GLY A 907 9.05 -20.23 5.21
CA GLY A 907 10.35 -19.87 5.75
C GLY A 907 10.66 -18.38 5.66
N ILE A 908 11.81 -17.98 6.20
CA ILE A 908 12.28 -16.59 6.26
C ILE A 908 13.71 -16.46 5.71
N THR A 909 14.05 -15.30 5.13
CA THR A 909 15.44 -15.05 4.69
C THR A 909 16.37 -14.79 5.89
N PRO A 910 17.45 -15.56 6.09
CA PRO A 910 18.42 -15.30 7.14
C PRO A 910 19.25 -14.03 6.91
N ARG A 911 19.32 -13.52 5.66
CA ARG A 911 20.02 -12.25 5.35
C ARG A 911 19.41 -11.09 6.14
N ARG A 912 18.10 -10.88 6.02
CA ARG A 912 17.42 -9.81 6.77
C ARG A 912 17.20 -10.18 8.23
N TRP A 913 16.68 -11.38 8.50
CA TRP A 913 16.19 -11.72 9.84
C TRP A 913 17.25 -12.20 10.83
N LEU A 914 18.49 -12.44 10.38
CA LEU A 914 19.64 -12.73 11.26
C LEU A 914 20.82 -11.79 10.97
N HIS A 915 21.35 -11.75 9.75
CA HIS A 915 22.58 -10.99 9.45
C HIS A 915 22.40 -9.46 9.52
N GLN A 916 21.29 -8.93 8.98
CA GLN A 916 20.96 -7.50 9.04
C GLN A 916 20.42 -7.07 10.42
N ALA A 917 19.45 -7.81 10.95
CA ALA A 917 18.78 -7.47 12.22
C ALA A 917 19.70 -7.66 13.46
N ASN A 918 20.57 -8.67 13.43
CA ASN A 918 21.38 -9.12 14.58
C ASN A 918 22.82 -9.48 14.17
N PRO A 919 23.58 -8.52 13.60
CA PRO A 919 24.89 -8.79 12.98
C PRO A 919 25.90 -9.41 13.96
N LYS A 920 25.85 -9.06 15.25
CA LYS A 920 26.74 -9.61 16.27
C LYS A 920 26.48 -11.10 16.54
N LEU A 921 25.22 -11.56 16.52
CA LEU A 921 24.92 -13.00 16.61
C LEU A 921 25.40 -13.72 15.35
N SER A 922 25.21 -13.10 14.18
CA SER A 922 25.69 -13.63 12.91
C SER A 922 27.24 -13.75 12.87
N GLU A 923 27.96 -12.78 13.42
CA GLU A 923 29.42 -12.80 13.62
C GLU A 923 29.87 -13.89 14.62
N LEU A 924 29.18 -14.01 15.76
CA LEU A 924 29.46 -15.06 16.75
C LEU A 924 29.28 -16.47 16.15
N ILE A 925 28.23 -16.68 15.36
CA ILE A 925 28.00 -17.91 14.60
C ILE A 925 29.13 -18.11 13.57
N ALA A 926 29.44 -17.10 12.75
CA ALA A 926 30.51 -17.16 11.76
C ALA A 926 31.87 -17.54 12.38
N SER A 927 32.20 -17.04 13.57
CA SER A 927 33.45 -17.37 14.28
C SER A 927 33.57 -18.85 14.67
N LYS A 928 32.45 -19.57 14.81
CA LYS A 928 32.40 -21.00 15.13
C LYS A 928 32.23 -21.88 13.88
N LEU A 929 31.63 -21.35 12.82
CA LEU A 929 31.41 -22.06 11.55
C LEU A 929 32.54 -21.86 10.52
N GLY A 930 33.40 -20.85 10.71
CA GLY A 930 34.53 -20.53 9.83
C GLY A 930 34.22 -19.51 8.72
N GLY A 931 33.00 -18.97 8.67
CA GLY A 931 32.56 -18.03 7.65
C GLY A 931 31.04 -17.79 7.65
N TYR A 932 30.56 -17.02 6.67
CA TYR A 932 29.15 -16.63 6.52
C TYR A 932 28.35 -17.53 5.55
N ASP A 933 28.89 -18.67 5.14
CA ASP A 933 28.23 -19.59 4.19
C ASP A 933 26.86 -20.09 4.68
N PHE A 934 26.64 -20.09 5.99
CA PHE A 934 25.34 -20.42 6.61
C PHE A 934 24.21 -19.44 6.25
N LEU A 935 24.52 -18.30 5.61
CA LEU A 935 23.52 -17.38 5.07
C LEU A 935 23.03 -17.78 3.66
N LYS A 936 23.61 -18.84 3.06
CA LYS A 936 23.02 -19.59 1.94
C LYS A 936 22.62 -21.02 2.33
N ASP A 937 23.32 -21.65 3.27
CA ASP A 937 22.98 -22.98 3.81
C ASP A 937 22.68 -22.89 5.31
N LEU A 938 21.43 -22.59 5.65
CA LEU A 938 21.03 -22.44 7.06
C LEU A 938 21.06 -23.77 7.82
N THR A 939 21.19 -24.92 7.15
CA THR A 939 21.36 -26.22 7.83
C THR A 939 22.65 -26.29 8.62
N LEU A 940 23.68 -25.49 8.26
CA LEU A 940 24.96 -25.41 8.96
C LEU A 940 24.85 -24.93 10.42
N LEU A 941 23.72 -24.34 10.82
CA LEU A 941 23.50 -23.89 12.20
C LEU A 941 23.56 -25.03 13.23
N HIS A 942 23.25 -26.29 12.87
CA HIS A 942 23.31 -27.43 13.81
C HIS A 942 24.69 -27.59 14.48
N LYS A 943 25.75 -27.13 13.80
CA LYS A 943 27.13 -27.19 14.30
C LYS A 943 27.35 -26.30 15.53
N ILE A 944 26.47 -25.34 15.84
CA ILE A 944 26.58 -24.53 17.05
C ILE A 944 26.08 -25.24 18.32
N GLU A 945 25.35 -26.37 18.21
CA GLU A 945 24.95 -27.19 19.37
C GLU A 945 26.17 -27.65 20.18
N ALA A 946 27.30 -27.92 19.52
CA ALA A 946 28.57 -28.27 20.17
C ALA A 946 29.15 -27.17 21.09
N TYR A 947 28.59 -25.95 21.06
CA TYR A 947 28.95 -24.83 21.93
C TYR A 947 27.79 -24.41 22.85
N ALA A 948 26.67 -25.14 22.89
CA ALA A 948 25.52 -24.83 23.76
C ALA A 948 25.88 -24.88 25.27
N ASP A 949 26.91 -25.63 25.65
CA ASP A 949 27.50 -25.69 27.01
C ASP A 949 28.88 -25.00 27.12
N ASP A 950 29.39 -24.35 26.07
CA ASP A 950 30.63 -23.55 26.15
C ASP A 950 30.35 -22.23 26.89
N LYS A 951 31.00 -22.06 28.04
CA LYS A 951 30.85 -20.86 28.89
C LYS A 951 31.25 -19.56 28.19
N GLN A 952 32.21 -19.61 27.26
CA GLN A 952 32.60 -18.40 26.51
C GLN A 952 31.55 -18.05 25.46
N PHE A 953 31.06 -19.04 24.71
CA PHE A 953 29.97 -18.85 23.75
C PHE A 953 28.66 -18.41 24.41
N ARG A 954 28.25 -19.04 25.51
CA ARG A 954 27.10 -18.60 26.33
C ARG A 954 27.20 -17.15 26.75
N LYS A 955 28.37 -16.73 27.26
CA LYS A 955 28.55 -15.36 27.74
C LYS A 955 28.46 -14.35 26.58
N ALA A 956 29.13 -14.63 25.46
CA ALA A 956 29.02 -13.80 24.27
C ALA A 956 27.57 -13.71 23.75
N PHE A 957 26.84 -14.82 23.72
CA PHE A 957 25.43 -14.88 23.32
C PHE A 957 24.54 -14.03 24.26
N GLN A 958 24.72 -14.14 25.58
CA GLN A 958 24.01 -13.34 26.58
C GLN A 958 24.29 -11.85 26.43
N ASP A 959 25.55 -11.46 26.22
CA ASP A 959 25.94 -10.06 26.05
C ASP A 959 25.38 -9.44 24.75
N ILE A 960 25.26 -10.25 23.69
CA ILE A 960 24.57 -9.85 22.45
C ILE A 960 23.06 -9.66 22.69
N LYS A 961 22.39 -10.61 23.36
CA LYS A 961 20.97 -10.49 23.73
C LYS A 961 20.73 -9.23 24.58
N TYR A 962 21.56 -8.97 25.58
CA TYR A 962 21.48 -7.78 26.43
C TYR A 962 21.71 -6.47 25.65
N ALA A 963 22.65 -6.45 24.70
CA ALA A 963 22.87 -5.30 23.82
C ALA A 963 21.64 -5.03 22.92
N ASN A 964 21.02 -6.08 22.37
CA ASN A 964 19.78 -5.95 21.58
C ASN A 964 18.60 -5.47 22.42
N LYS A 965 18.46 -5.97 23.66
CA LYS A 965 17.46 -5.49 24.63
C LYS A 965 17.69 -4.04 25.03
N THR A 966 18.95 -3.60 25.13
CA THR A 966 19.29 -2.19 25.37
C THR A 966 18.91 -1.32 24.18
N ARG A 967 19.13 -1.78 22.93
CA ARG A 967 18.68 -1.10 21.70
C ARG A 967 17.16 -0.93 21.68
N LEU A 968 16.39 -1.97 22.02
CA LEU A 968 14.93 -1.88 22.12
C LEU A 968 14.46 -1.01 23.30
N ALA A 969 15.11 -1.08 24.46
CA ALA A 969 14.79 -0.25 25.62
C ALA A 969 15.01 1.25 25.36
N ASN A 970 16.07 1.60 24.63
CA ASN A 970 16.29 2.97 24.15
C ASN A 970 15.18 3.39 23.18
N TYR A 971 14.90 2.58 22.15
CA TYR A 971 13.80 2.85 21.21
C TYR A 971 12.46 3.09 21.93
N ILE A 972 12.07 2.22 22.88
CA ILE A 972 10.84 2.38 23.68
C ILE A 972 10.87 3.69 24.47
N LYS A 973 11.97 4.01 25.15
CA LYS A 973 12.12 5.27 25.89
C LYS A 973 12.00 6.48 24.97
N ASP A 974 12.60 6.42 23.78
CA ASP A 974 12.71 7.56 22.87
C ASP A 974 11.40 7.80 22.08
N THR A 975 10.55 6.76 21.88
CA THR A 975 9.22 6.93 21.25
C THR A 975 8.05 7.02 22.23
N THR A 976 8.17 6.51 23.46
CA THR A 976 7.05 6.50 24.44
C THR A 976 7.32 7.28 25.74
N GLY A 977 8.57 7.73 25.96
CA GLY A 977 9.03 8.27 27.24
C GLY A 977 9.24 7.22 28.35
N VAL A 978 8.68 6.00 28.21
CA VAL A 978 8.74 4.97 29.25
C VAL A 978 10.12 4.32 29.29
N LYS A 979 10.83 4.48 30.42
CA LYS A 979 12.05 3.71 30.70
C LYS A 979 11.68 2.27 31.08
N VAL A 980 12.32 1.31 30.43
CA VAL A 980 12.22 -0.13 30.76
C VAL A 980 13.60 -0.69 31.14
N ASN A 981 13.63 -1.78 31.90
CA ASN A 981 14.86 -2.42 32.40
C ASN A 981 15.35 -3.53 31.45
N PRO A 982 16.52 -3.42 30.77
CA PRO A 982 17.02 -4.47 29.86
C PRO A 982 17.39 -5.80 30.53
N ALA A 983 17.46 -5.86 31.87
CA ALA A 983 17.68 -7.10 32.61
C ALA A 983 16.37 -7.83 32.99
N ALA A 984 15.21 -7.19 32.82
CA ALA A 984 13.91 -7.85 32.94
C ALA A 984 13.66 -8.80 31.74
N LEU A 985 12.77 -9.78 31.92
CA LEU A 985 12.31 -10.66 30.83
C LEU A 985 11.55 -9.82 29.79
N PHE A 986 12.00 -9.86 28.53
CA PHE A 986 11.33 -9.20 27.41
C PHE A 986 10.38 -10.18 26.72
N ASP A 987 9.10 -9.91 26.89
CA ASP A 987 7.95 -10.77 26.62
C ASP A 987 7.08 -10.10 25.55
N ILE A 988 6.97 -10.68 24.34
CA ILE A 988 6.64 -9.90 23.14
C ILE A 988 5.52 -10.52 22.29
N GLN A 989 4.42 -9.78 22.08
CA GLN A 989 3.31 -10.14 21.18
C GLN A 989 3.15 -9.11 20.05
N VAL A 990 3.91 -9.28 18.95
CA VAL A 990 3.82 -8.39 17.78
C VAL A 990 3.26 -9.08 16.52
N LYS A 991 2.02 -8.73 16.17
CA LYS A 991 1.25 -9.26 15.03
C LYS A 991 -0.02 -8.42 14.81
N ARG A 992 -0.73 -8.62 13.69
CA ARG A 992 -2.09 -8.05 13.45
C ARG A 992 -2.98 -8.22 14.69
N ILE A 993 -3.65 -7.17 15.11
CA ILE A 993 -4.58 -7.22 16.26
C ILE A 993 -5.90 -7.80 15.80
N HIS A 994 -6.35 -8.88 16.43
CA HIS A 994 -7.57 -9.62 16.09
C HIS A 994 -7.92 -10.56 17.25
N GLU A 995 -9.20 -10.74 17.57
CA GLU A 995 -9.59 -11.61 18.70
C GLU A 995 -9.02 -13.04 18.62
N TYR A 996 -8.97 -13.68 17.43
CA TYR A 996 -8.39 -15.02 17.26
C TYR A 996 -6.88 -15.11 17.54
N LYS A 997 -6.16 -13.98 17.44
CA LYS A 997 -4.73 -13.84 17.76
C LYS A 997 -4.48 -13.66 19.26
N ARG A 998 -5.57 -13.50 20.03
CA ARG A 998 -5.67 -13.46 21.48
C ARG A 998 -4.73 -12.46 22.19
N GLN A 999 -4.61 -11.25 21.65
CA GLN A 999 -4.03 -10.15 22.42
C GLN A 999 -4.84 -9.85 23.70
N GLN A 1000 -6.15 -10.14 23.72
CA GLN A 1000 -6.99 -10.04 24.92
C GLN A 1000 -6.58 -11.06 26.02
N LEU A 1001 -6.26 -12.31 25.66
CA LEU A 1001 -5.78 -13.32 26.62
C LEU A 1001 -4.48 -12.86 27.31
N ASN A 1002 -3.54 -12.32 26.53
CA ASN A 1002 -2.29 -11.80 27.09
C ASN A 1002 -2.53 -10.61 28.02
N ILE A 1003 -3.25 -9.56 27.58
CA ILE A 1003 -3.46 -8.38 28.45
C ILE A 1003 -4.27 -8.72 29.70
N PHE A 1004 -5.20 -9.69 29.65
CA PHE A 1004 -5.86 -10.22 30.85
C PHE A 1004 -4.88 -10.92 31.80
N GLY A 1005 -3.95 -11.74 31.30
CA GLY A 1005 -2.89 -12.34 32.13
C GLY A 1005 -1.89 -11.32 32.68
N VAL A 1006 -1.64 -10.23 31.97
CA VAL A 1006 -0.85 -9.08 32.45
C VAL A 1006 -1.58 -8.34 33.58
N ILE A 1007 -2.89 -8.11 33.47
CA ILE A 1007 -3.71 -7.56 34.56
C ILE A 1007 -3.70 -8.51 35.76
N HIS A 1008 -3.86 -9.82 35.55
CA HIS A 1008 -3.78 -10.82 36.62
C HIS A 1008 -2.43 -10.79 37.36
N ARG A 1009 -1.30 -10.74 36.62
CA ARG A 1009 0.03 -10.57 37.20
C ARG A 1009 0.16 -9.25 37.97
N TYR A 1010 -0.38 -8.14 37.45
CA TYR A 1010 -0.39 -6.85 38.16
C TYR A 1010 -1.18 -6.91 39.47
N LEU A 1011 -2.39 -7.46 39.47
CA LEU A 1011 -3.21 -7.64 40.68
C LEU A 1011 -2.51 -8.53 41.72
N ALA A 1012 -1.88 -9.63 41.28
CA ALA A 1012 -1.09 -10.50 42.15
C ALA A 1012 0.12 -9.76 42.75
N LEU A 1013 0.86 -8.99 41.95
CA LEU A 1013 1.97 -8.17 42.43
C LEU A 1013 1.51 -7.09 43.43
N LYS A 1014 0.33 -6.47 43.24
CA LYS A 1014 -0.25 -5.50 44.18
C LYS A 1014 -0.62 -6.13 45.52
N ALA A 1015 -1.08 -7.38 45.53
CA ALA A 1015 -1.40 -8.12 46.75
C ALA A 1015 -0.18 -8.56 47.58
N MET A 1016 1.00 -8.68 46.96
CA MET A 1016 2.26 -9.06 47.63
C MET A 1016 2.86 -7.95 48.50
N SER A 1017 3.58 -8.32 49.57
CA SER A 1017 4.45 -7.38 50.29
C SER A 1017 5.63 -6.91 49.43
N SER A 1018 6.29 -5.82 49.84
CA SER A 1018 7.47 -5.29 49.14
C SER A 1018 8.60 -6.34 49.06
N GLU A 1019 8.76 -7.15 50.11
CA GLU A 1019 9.79 -8.18 50.27
C GLU A 1019 9.51 -9.45 49.46
N GLU A 1020 8.26 -9.68 49.06
CA GLU A 1020 7.85 -10.73 48.13
C GLU A 1020 7.96 -10.23 46.69
N ARG A 1021 7.46 -9.02 46.41
CA ARG A 1021 7.52 -8.39 45.09
C ARG A 1021 8.96 -8.28 44.55
N LYS A 1022 9.94 -8.02 45.43
CA LYS A 1022 11.39 -8.01 45.11
C LYS A 1022 11.98 -9.37 44.70
N LYS A 1023 11.25 -10.48 44.87
CA LYS A 1023 11.67 -11.87 44.50
C LYS A 1023 10.97 -12.37 43.23
N MET A 1024 9.97 -11.64 42.73
CA MET A 1024 9.32 -11.93 41.46
C MET A 1024 10.25 -11.60 40.30
N GLN A 1025 10.09 -12.28 39.17
CA GLN A 1025 10.90 -12.04 37.99
C GLN A 1025 10.46 -10.72 37.35
N PRO A 1026 11.35 -9.71 37.21
CA PRO A 1026 10.99 -8.48 36.50
C PRO A 1026 10.66 -8.79 35.04
N ARG A 1027 9.57 -8.21 34.51
CA ARG A 1027 9.05 -8.47 33.17
C ARG A 1027 8.63 -7.17 32.45
N VAL A 1028 8.87 -7.13 31.14
CA VAL A 1028 8.39 -6.07 30.24
C VAL A 1028 7.56 -6.75 29.15
N SER A 1029 6.23 -6.60 29.23
CA SER A 1029 5.29 -7.15 28.24
C SER A 1029 5.07 -6.13 27.13
N ILE A 1030 5.43 -6.49 25.90
CA ILE A 1030 5.55 -5.61 24.73
C ILE A 1030 4.58 -6.05 23.64
N PHE A 1031 3.56 -5.25 23.41
CA PHE A 1031 2.58 -5.41 22.35
C PHE A 1031 2.94 -4.56 21.14
N GLY A 1032 2.42 -4.90 19.97
CA GLY A 1032 2.47 -4.03 18.80
C GLY A 1032 1.78 -4.64 17.58
N GLY A 1033 1.10 -3.83 16.80
CA GLY A 1033 0.32 -4.32 15.68
C GLY A 1033 -0.79 -3.38 15.27
N LYS A 1034 -1.25 -3.54 14.04
CA LYS A 1034 -2.35 -2.77 13.45
C LYS A 1034 -3.67 -3.55 13.57
N ALA A 1035 -4.73 -2.90 14.02
CA ALA A 1035 -6.12 -3.35 13.86
C ALA A 1035 -6.62 -2.94 12.46
N ALA A 1036 -7.63 -3.62 11.90
CA ALA A 1036 -8.26 -3.12 10.67
C ALA A 1036 -9.12 -1.87 10.97
N PRO A 1037 -9.23 -0.87 10.06
CA PRO A 1037 -9.78 0.45 10.42
C PRO A 1037 -11.24 0.42 10.93
N GLY A 1038 -12.06 -0.48 10.37
CA GLY A 1038 -13.44 -0.71 10.79
C GLY A 1038 -13.63 -1.80 11.85
N TYR A 1039 -12.58 -2.45 12.33
CA TYR A 1039 -12.68 -3.55 13.30
C TYR A 1039 -12.62 -3.02 14.73
N TRP A 1040 -13.79 -2.64 15.23
CA TRP A 1040 -13.98 -2.00 16.54
C TRP A 1040 -13.32 -2.79 17.68
N MET A 1041 -13.57 -4.10 17.82
CA MET A 1041 -13.04 -4.88 18.94
C MET A 1041 -11.49 -4.93 18.95
N ALA A 1042 -10.86 -5.06 17.78
CA ALA A 1042 -9.41 -5.00 17.67
C ALA A 1042 -8.83 -3.63 18.07
N LYS A 1043 -9.55 -2.53 17.79
CA LYS A 1043 -9.18 -1.19 18.31
C LYS A 1043 -9.36 -1.08 19.82
N CYS A 1044 -10.42 -1.67 20.39
CA CYS A 1044 -10.64 -1.68 21.84
C CYS A 1044 -9.57 -2.49 22.59
N ILE A 1045 -9.03 -3.56 22.00
CA ILE A 1045 -7.88 -4.29 22.57
C ILE A 1045 -6.61 -3.41 22.57
N ILE A 1046 -6.35 -2.64 21.51
CA ILE A 1046 -5.24 -1.66 21.50
C ILE A 1046 -5.44 -0.62 22.61
N HIS A 1047 -6.66 -0.12 22.79
CA HIS A 1047 -6.97 0.87 23.82
C HIS A 1047 -6.74 0.31 25.24
N LEU A 1048 -7.23 -0.90 25.53
CA LEU A 1048 -7.02 -1.56 26.82
C LEU A 1048 -5.54 -1.77 27.15
N VAL A 1049 -4.73 -2.20 26.17
CA VAL A 1049 -3.28 -2.37 26.36
C VAL A 1049 -2.61 -1.04 26.71
N ASN A 1050 -2.99 0.06 26.06
CA ASN A 1050 -2.43 1.37 26.33
C ASN A 1050 -2.85 1.92 27.71
N GLU A 1051 -4.10 1.74 28.11
CA GLU A 1051 -4.58 2.20 29.43
C GLU A 1051 -4.04 1.35 30.60
N VAL A 1052 -3.93 0.02 30.43
CA VAL A 1052 -3.18 -0.83 31.36
C VAL A 1052 -1.72 -0.38 31.43
N GLY A 1053 -1.09 -0.04 30.30
CA GLY A 1053 0.22 0.59 30.26
C GLY A 1053 0.30 1.90 31.06
N ARG A 1054 -0.68 2.81 30.87
CA ARG A 1054 -0.76 4.09 31.57
C ARG A 1054 -0.84 3.93 33.09
N VAL A 1055 -1.55 2.90 33.57
CA VAL A 1055 -1.67 2.59 35.00
C VAL A 1055 -0.41 1.89 35.53
N VAL A 1056 -0.05 0.73 34.95
CA VAL A 1056 1.03 -0.13 35.45
C VAL A 1056 2.40 0.56 35.38
N ASN A 1057 2.70 1.30 34.31
CA ASN A 1057 4.01 1.94 34.16
C ASN A 1057 4.25 3.06 35.18
N ASN A 1058 3.18 3.68 35.68
CA ASN A 1058 3.21 4.82 36.61
C ASN A 1058 2.98 4.43 38.08
N ASP A 1059 2.66 3.17 38.40
CA ASP A 1059 2.52 2.73 39.79
C ASP A 1059 3.91 2.64 40.49
N PRO A 1060 4.17 3.50 41.51
CA PRO A 1060 5.47 3.53 42.20
C PRO A 1060 5.71 2.31 43.09
N GLU A 1061 4.67 1.55 43.44
CA GLU A 1061 4.80 0.32 44.22
C GLU A 1061 5.23 -0.87 43.35
N ILE A 1062 4.92 -0.84 42.05
CA ILE A 1062 5.32 -1.86 41.06
C ILE A 1062 6.70 -1.52 40.48
N GLY A 1063 6.94 -0.26 40.14
CA GLY A 1063 8.24 0.21 39.65
C GLY A 1063 8.68 -0.57 38.40
N ASP A 1064 9.86 -1.20 38.44
CA ASP A 1064 10.42 -2.00 37.34
C ASP A 1064 10.08 -3.50 37.43
N ALA A 1065 9.22 -3.94 38.36
CA ALA A 1065 8.80 -5.34 38.47
C ALA A 1065 7.90 -5.79 37.29
N LEU A 1066 7.06 -4.88 36.79
CA LEU A 1066 6.25 -5.06 35.59
C LEU A 1066 6.17 -3.73 34.82
N LYS A 1067 6.43 -3.78 33.51
CA LYS A 1067 6.12 -2.70 32.56
C LYS A 1067 5.29 -3.26 31.40
N VAL A 1068 4.39 -2.43 30.85
CA VAL A 1068 3.49 -2.81 29.75
C VAL A 1068 3.59 -1.75 28.67
N ILE A 1069 4.01 -2.15 27.46
CA ILE A 1069 4.37 -1.24 26.37
C ILE A 1069 3.56 -1.59 25.13
N PHE A 1070 2.99 -0.59 24.46
CA PHE A 1070 2.52 -0.73 23.08
C PHE A 1070 3.50 -0.03 22.14
N ILE A 1071 4.01 -0.75 21.13
CA ILE A 1071 4.83 -0.18 20.07
C ILE A 1071 3.93 0.09 18.86
N GLU A 1072 3.71 1.38 18.59
CA GLU A 1072 2.92 1.81 17.43
C GLU A 1072 3.61 1.54 16.08
N ASP A 1073 2.79 1.51 15.04
CA ASP A 1073 3.17 1.35 13.64
C ASP A 1073 4.09 0.15 13.38
N TYR A 1074 3.78 -0.99 14.01
CA TYR A 1074 4.57 -2.22 13.83
C TYR A 1074 4.75 -2.55 12.33
N ASN A 1075 6.00 -2.52 11.88
CA ASN A 1075 6.45 -2.67 10.50
C ASN A 1075 7.76 -3.49 10.45
N VAL A 1076 8.41 -3.62 9.29
CA VAL A 1076 9.63 -4.43 9.17
C VAL A 1076 10.80 -3.81 9.94
N SER A 1077 11.02 -2.51 9.82
CA SER A 1077 12.12 -1.83 10.54
C SER A 1077 11.99 -1.91 12.07
N LYS A 1078 10.77 -1.87 12.61
CA LYS A 1078 10.51 -2.10 14.04
C LYS A 1078 10.73 -3.57 14.40
N CYS A 1079 10.31 -4.52 13.55
CA CYS A 1079 10.57 -5.95 13.71
C CYS A 1079 12.09 -6.29 13.74
N GLU A 1080 12.90 -5.60 12.95
CA GLU A 1080 14.39 -5.71 12.92
C GLU A 1080 15.09 -5.18 14.20
N ILE A 1081 14.35 -4.51 15.09
CA ILE A 1081 14.81 -4.14 16.46
C ILE A 1081 14.23 -5.13 17.48
N ILE A 1082 12.95 -5.49 17.32
CA ILE A 1082 12.16 -6.26 18.29
C ILE A 1082 12.57 -7.75 18.33
N ALA A 1083 12.70 -8.42 17.19
CA ALA A 1083 13.02 -9.86 17.16
C ALA A 1083 14.40 -10.21 17.76
N PRO A 1084 15.49 -9.45 17.50
CA PRO A 1084 16.77 -9.65 18.19
C PRO A 1084 16.72 -9.50 19.72
N ALA A 1085 15.74 -8.72 20.23
CA ALA A 1085 15.63 -8.32 21.63
C ALA A 1085 14.62 -9.14 22.47
N SER A 1086 13.75 -9.94 21.86
CA SER A 1086 12.87 -10.87 22.58
C SER A 1086 13.68 -11.89 23.39
N ASP A 1087 13.32 -12.11 24.65
CA ASP A 1087 13.67 -13.34 25.36
C ASP A 1087 12.60 -14.41 25.11
N ILE A 1088 11.32 -14.02 25.16
CA ILE A 1088 10.18 -14.87 24.83
C ILE A 1088 9.18 -14.13 23.92
N SER A 1089 8.42 -14.90 23.14
CA SER A 1089 7.49 -14.42 22.12
C SER A 1089 6.15 -15.16 22.15
N GLU A 1090 5.07 -14.40 21.98
CA GLU A 1090 3.68 -14.81 22.25
C GLU A 1090 2.96 -15.28 20.98
N HIS A 1091 2.83 -16.59 20.82
CA HIS A 1091 2.26 -17.28 19.67
C HIS A 1091 0.98 -18.06 20.04
N ILE A 1092 0.07 -17.33 20.70
CA ILE A 1092 -1.06 -17.84 21.48
C ILE A 1092 -2.44 -17.80 20.80
N SER A 1093 -2.51 -17.90 19.46
CA SER A 1093 -3.78 -17.91 18.73
C SER A 1093 -4.68 -19.09 19.16
N THR A 1094 -6.01 -19.00 19.02
CA THR A 1094 -6.88 -20.17 19.29
C THR A 1094 -6.45 -21.35 18.41
N ALA A 1095 -6.35 -22.57 18.94
CA ALA A 1095 -5.83 -23.71 18.19
C ALA A 1095 -6.65 -23.98 16.91
N GLY A 1096 -5.99 -24.37 15.82
CA GLY A 1096 -6.63 -24.56 14.52
C GLY A 1096 -7.02 -23.25 13.82
N THR A 1097 -6.35 -22.13 14.09
CA THR A 1097 -6.62 -20.84 13.39
C THR A 1097 -5.42 -20.27 12.63
N GLU A 1098 -4.20 -20.73 12.92
CA GLU A 1098 -2.99 -20.33 12.21
C GLU A 1098 -2.58 -21.36 11.16
N ALA A 1099 -2.55 -20.97 9.89
CA ALA A 1099 -2.04 -21.83 8.81
C ALA A 1099 -0.52 -22.09 8.88
N SER A 1100 0.23 -21.24 9.60
CA SER A 1100 1.71 -21.21 9.64
C SER A 1100 2.18 -20.21 10.72
N GLY A 1101 3.28 -19.48 10.54
CA GLY A 1101 3.75 -18.47 11.48
C GLY A 1101 5.16 -17.94 11.21
N THR A 1102 5.31 -17.06 10.21
CA THR A 1102 6.64 -16.53 9.83
C THR A 1102 7.24 -15.51 10.81
N SER A 1103 6.50 -15.02 11.81
CA SER A 1103 7.08 -14.27 12.93
C SER A 1103 7.72 -15.18 13.98
N ASN A 1104 7.10 -16.33 14.25
CA ASN A 1104 7.57 -17.37 15.18
C ASN A 1104 9.02 -17.74 14.83
N MET A 1105 9.25 -18.03 13.54
CA MET A 1105 10.56 -18.37 12.98
C MET A 1105 11.63 -17.29 13.21
N LYS A 1106 11.25 -16.00 13.19
CA LYS A 1106 12.21 -14.88 13.38
C LYS A 1106 12.66 -14.74 14.81
N PHE A 1107 11.76 -14.95 15.77
CA PHE A 1107 12.09 -14.90 17.19
C PHE A 1107 13.05 -16.03 17.54
N VAL A 1108 12.72 -17.27 17.14
CA VAL A 1108 13.57 -18.43 17.46
C VAL A 1108 14.93 -18.37 16.76
N LEU A 1109 15.02 -17.90 15.51
CA LEU A 1109 16.29 -17.66 14.81
C LEU A 1109 17.16 -16.57 15.49
N ASN A 1110 16.56 -15.71 16.32
CA ASN A 1110 17.24 -14.68 17.12
C ASN A 1110 17.43 -15.07 18.60
N GLY A 1111 17.10 -16.31 18.97
CA GLY A 1111 17.17 -16.75 20.37
C GLY A 1111 16.16 -16.03 21.27
N GLY A 1112 14.94 -15.84 20.78
CA GLY A 1112 13.75 -15.68 21.64
C GLY A 1112 12.98 -17.00 21.64
N LEU A 1113 12.59 -17.50 22.81
CA LEU A 1113 11.76 -18.70 22.94
C LEU A 1113 10.29 -18.39 22.62
N ILE A 1114 9.45 -19.41 22.54
CA ILE A 1114 8.01 -19.27 22.28
C ILE A 1114 7.21 -19.70 23.52
N ILE A 1115 6.20 -18.92 23.86
CA ILE A 1115 4.97 -19.40 24.52
C ILE A 1115 3.85 -19.43 23.49
N GLY A 1116 3.10 -20.52 23.41
CA GLY A 1116 2.15 -20.73 22.32
C GLY A 1116 1.16 -21.87 22.52
N THR A 1117 0.15 -21.89 21.66
CA THR A 1117 -0.75 -23.04 21.47
C THR A 1117 -0.13 -24.07 20.53
N CYS A 1118 -0.68 -25.29 20.52
CA CYS A 1118 -0.35 -26.31 19.52
C CYS A 1118 -1.00 -25.95 18.16
N ASP A 1119 -0.53 -24.88 17.53
CA ASP A 1119 -1.14 -24.29 16.33
C ASP A 1119 -0.11 -23.78 15.31
N GLY A 1120 -0.47 -23.87 14.02
CA GLY A 1120 0.36 -23.42 12.90
C GLY A 1120 1.83 -23.81 12.98
N ALA A 1121 2.72 -22.83 12.82
CA ALA A 1121 4.16 -23.07 12.83
C ALA A 1121 4.75 -23.43 14.21
N ASN A 1122 3.99 -23.34 15.32
CA ASN A 1122 4.50 -23.78 16.63
C ASN A 1122 4.75 -25.30 16.62
N ILE A 1123 3.92 -26.06 15.91
CA ILE A 1123 4.01 -27.52 15.81
C ILE A 1123 5.31 -27.94 15.12
N GLU A 1124 5.56 -27.36 13.94
CA GLU A 1124 6.80 -27.60 13.18
C GLU A 1124 8.03 -27.11 13.95
N ILE A 1125 7.98 -25.92 14.57
CA ILE A 1125 9.10 -25.42 15.40
C ILE A 1125 9.37 -26.38 16.56
N THR A 1126 8.35 -26.87 17.26
CA THR A 1126 8.48 -27.85 18.36
C THR A 1126 9.20 -29.11 17.90
N ARG A 1127 8.89 -29.62 16.70
CA ARG A 1127 9.56 -30.78 16.10
C ARG A 1127 11.05 -30.53 15.86
N GLU A 1128 11.41 -29.37 15.30
CA GLU A 1128 12.82 -29.08 14.99
C GLU A 1128 13.63 -28.73 16.27
N ILE A 1129 13.12 -27.89 17.18
CA ILE A 1129 13.89 -27.45 18.37
C ILE A 1129 13.79 -28.43 19.56
N GLY A 1130 12.75 -29.28 19.60
CA GLY A 1130 12.44 -30.19 20.69
C GLY A 1130 11.48 -29.59 21.73
N GLU A 1131 10.58 -30.42 22.26
CA GLU A 1131 9.53 -30.06 23.22
C GLU A 1131 10.05 -29.33 24.46
N ASP A 1132 11.22 -29.72 24.98
CA ASP A 1132 11.89 -29.06 26.12
C ASP A 1132 12.14 -27.55 25.89
N ASN A 1133 12.19 -27.08 24.65
CA ASN A 1133 12.65 -25.74 24.28
C ASN A 1133 11.53 -24.76 23.89
N ILE A 1134 10.27 -25.13 24.14
CA ILE A 1134 9.06 -24.33 23.90
C ILE A 1134 8.08 -24.43 25.07
N PHE A 1135 7.29 -23.39 25.32
CA PHE A 1135 6.27 -23.35 26.36
C PHE A 1135 4.87 -23.49 25.76
N LEU A 1136 4.41 -24.72 25.55
CA LEU A 1136 3.07 -25.01 25.00
C LEU A 1136 1.99 -25.02 26.09
N PHE A 1137 0.79 -24.53 25.75
CA PHE A 1137 -0.40 -24.58 26.60
C PHE A 1137 -1.70 -24.55 25.79
N GLY A 1138 -2.83 -24.69 26.49
CA GLY A 1138 -4.17 -24.51 25.94
C GLY A 1138 -4.76 -25.80 25.36
N ASN A 1139 -6.01 -25.71 24.91
CA ASN A 1139 -6.74 -26.81 24.29
C ASN A 1139 -6.20 -27.13 22.88
N LEU A 1140 -6.39 -28.37 22.42
CA LEU A 1140 -5.96 -28.80 21.08
C LEU A 1140 -7.01 -28.45 20.02
N ALA A 1141 -6.63 -28.45 18.75
CA ALA A 1141 -7.48 -28.01 17.64
C ALA A 1141 -8.73 -28.90 17.46
N GLU A 1142 -8.59 -30.19 17.79
CA GLU A 1142 -9.68 -31.17 17.82
C GLU A 1142 -10.74 -30.90 18.89
N ASP A 1143 -10.38 -30.31 20.03
CA ASP A 1143 -11.30 -30.05 21.15
C ASP A 1143 -12.13 -28.76 20.96
N VAL A 1144 -11.68 -27.85 20.07
CA VAL A 1144 -12.20 -26.48 19.95
C VAL A 1144 -13.70 -26.40 19.71
N GLU A 1145 -14.23 -27.22 18.81
CA GLU A 1145 -15.66 -27.21 18.47
C GLU A 1145 -16.54 -27.82 19.58
N ASP A 1146 -16.04 -28.84 20.29
CA ASP A 1146 -16.76 -29.45 21.42
C ASP A 1146 -16.82 -28.47 22.62
N ILE A 1147 -15.77 -27.69 22.87
CA ILE A 1147 -15.78 -26.64 23.90
C ILE A 1147 -16.70 -25.47 23.48
N ARG A 1148 -16.66 -25.05 22.21
CA ARG A 1148 -17.60 -24.04 21.66
C ARG A 1148 -19.06 -24.50 21.77
N HIS A 1149 -19.33 -25.78 21.54
CA HIS A 1149 -20.64 -26.39 21.75
C HIS A 1149 -21.04 -26.35 23.23
N GLN A 1150 -20.17 -26.75 24.15
CA GLN A 1150 -20.41 -26.66 25.60
C GLN A 1150 -20.70 -25.21 26.04
N HIS A 1151 -19.87 -24.23 25.65
CA HIS A 1151 -20.09 -22.81 25.92
C HIS A 1151 -21.46 -22.30 25.41
N THR A 1152 -21.94 -22.84 24.29
CA THR A 1152 -23.22 -22.44 23.67
C THR A 1152 -24.45 -23.01 24.40
N TYR A 1153 -24.36 -24.20 24.98
CA TYR A 1153 -25.51 -24.92 25.58
C TYR A 1153 -25.50 -24.98 27.11
N GLU A 1154 -24.32 -24.95 27.73
CA GLU A 1154 -24.13 -25.02 29.19
C GLU A 1154 -23.66 -23.68 29.78
N GLY A 1155 -23.14 -22.78 28.94
CA GLY A 1155 -22.64 -21.46 29.31
C GLY A 1155 -21.11 -21.43 29.44
N VAL A 1156 -20.53 -20.22 29.44
CA VAL A 1156 -19.09 -20.02 29.60
C VAL A 1156 -18.73 -20.03 31.08
N LEU A 1157 -17.81 -20.91 31.48
CA LEU A 1157 -17.22 -20.88 32.82
C LEU A 1157 -16.06 -19.86 32.85
N ILE A 1158 -16.09 -18.98 33.84
CA ILE A 1158 -15.04 -18.00 34.13
C ILE A 1158 -14.36 -18.40 35.44
N ASP A 1159 -13.04 -18.49 35.44
CA ASP A 1159 -12.28 -18.84 36.64
C ASP A 1159 -12.09 -17.65 37.59
N ASP A 1160 -11.76 -17.96 38.83
CA ASP A 1160 -11.51 -17.01 39.91
C ASP A 1160 -10.41 -15.97 39.58
N GLY A 1161 -9.45 -16.27 38.70
CA GLY A 1161 -8.42 -15.36 38.24
C GLY A 1161 -8.92 -14.39 37.19
N LEU A 1162 -9.59 -14.91 36.14
CA LEU A 1162 -10.18 -14.09 35.08
C LEU A 1162 -11.33 -13.21 35.58
N GLN A 1163 -12.15 -13.69 36.53
CA GLN A 1163 -13.19 -12.88 37.14
C GLN A 1163 -12.60 -11.64 37.83
N LYS A 1164 -11.48 -11.79 38.57
CA LYS A 1164 -10.80 -10.64 39.22
C LYS A 1164 -10.22 -9.65 38.19
N VAL A 1165 -9.86 -10.11 36.99
CA VAL A 1165 -9.46 -9.24 35.88
C VAL A 1165 -10.66 -8.45 35.34
N PHE A 1166 -11.80 -9.10 35.11
CA PHE A 1166 -13.03 -8.43 34.68
C PHE A 1166 -13.54 -7.46 35.75
N ASP A 1167 -13.53 -7.84 37.03
CA ASP A 1167 -13.85 -6.97 38.16
C ASP A 1167 -12.95 -5.71 38.16
N ALA A 1168 -11.65 -5.85 37.93
CA ALA A 1168 -10.74 -4.69 37.89
C ALA A 1168 -11.06 -3.74 36.71
N ILE A 1169 -11.43 -4.29 35.55
CA ILE A 1169 -11.85 -3.52 34.37
C ILE A 1169 -13.19 -2.81 34.64
N HIS A 1170 -14.20 -3.52 35.16
CA HIS A 1170 -15.54 -2.99 35.43
C HIS A 1170 -15.57 -2.00 36.59
N ASN A 1171 -14.69 -2.12 37.58
CA ASN A 1171 -14.50 -1.11 38.63
C ASN A 1171 -13.69 0.12 38.17
N GLY A 1172 -13.39 0.24 36.86
CA GLY A 1172 -12.78 1.43 36.28
C GLY A 1172 -11.29 1.62 36.58
N MET A 1173 -10.56 0.54 36.89
CA MET A 1173 -9.11 0.64 37.19
C MET A 1173 -8.29 1.13 35.99
N PHE A 1174 -8.77 0.91 34.77
CA PHE A 1174 -8.07 1.17 33.50
C PHE A 1174 -8.85 2.08 32.53
N GLY A 1175 -9.75 2.93 33.03
CA GLY A 1175 -10.63 3.77 32.19
C GLY A 1175 -12.07 3.75 32.68
N HIS A 1176 -13.03 4.08 31.82
CA HIS A 1176 -14.45 3.91 32.13
C HIS A 1176 -14.88 2.45 31.88
N SER A 1177 -15.74 1.92 32.77
CA SER A 1177 -16.32 0.57 32.68
C SER A 1177 -16.89 0.23 31.31
N ASP A 1178 -17.53 1.23 30.70
CA ASP A 1178 -18.37 1.08 29.51
C ASP A 1178 -17.52 0.93 28.24
N GLU A 1179 -16.28 1.43 28.24
CA GLU A 1179 -15.33 1.39 27.12
C GLU A 1179 -14.88 -0.05 26.80
N PHE A 1180 -14.77 -0.89 27.85
CA PHE A 1180 -14.27 -2.27 27.75
C PHE A 1180 -15.35 -3.34 27.98
N SER A 1181 -16.55 -2.95 28.41
CA SER A 1181 -17.65 -3.89 28.72
C SER A 1181 -17.98 -4.83 27.56
N ALA A 1182 -17.90 -4.38 26.31
CA ALA A 1182 -18.14 -5.25 25.16
C ALA A 1182 -17.07 -6.36 25.01
N LEU A 1183 -15.80 -6.08 25.32
CA LEU A 1183 -14.68 -7.03 25.22
C LEU A 1183 -14.79 -8.12 26.30
N THR A 1184 -15.17 -7.76 27.52
CA THR A 1184 -15.48 -8.76 28.57
C THR A 1184 -16.72 -9.57 28.20
N ASN A 1185 -17.76 -8.92 27.65
CA ASN A 1185 -19.02 -9.56 27.31
C ASN A 1185 -18.91 -10.54 26.13
N THR A 1186 -17.96 -10.36 25.20
CA THR A 1186 -17.68 -11.41 24.18
C THR A 1186 -17.13 -12.68 24.79
N VAL A 1187 -16.37 -12.61 25.90
CA VAL A 1187 -15.94 -13.79 26.64
C VAL A 1187 -17.11 -14.34 27.45
N VAL A 1188 -17.69 -13.56 28.38
CA VAL A 1188 -18.71 -14.03 29.33
C VAL A 1188 -19.94 -14.68 28.66
N ASN A 1189 -20.37 -14.21 27.49
CA ASN A 1189 -21.59 -14.73 26.86
C ASN A 1189 -21.37 -15.87 25.85
N HIS A 1190 -20.18 -15.96 25.23
CA HIS A 1190 -19.96 -16.85 24.06
C HIS A 1190 -18.55 -17.46 23.99
N ASP A 1191 -17.51 -16.70 24.37
CA ASP A 1191 -16.08 -17.02 24.25
C ASP A 1191 -15.68 -17.89 23.04
N HIS A 1192 -16.04 -17.44 21.85
CA HIS A 1192 -15.75 -18.16 20.59
C HIS A 1192 -14.24 -18.40 20.36
N TRP A 1193 -13.36 -17.65 21.05
CA TRP A 1193 -11.91 -17.75 20.92
C TRP A 1193 -11.23 -18.52 22.07
N LEU A 1194 -12.00 -19.12 22.98
CA LEU A 1194 -11.49 -19.93 24.10
C LEU A 1194 -10.51 -19.14 25.00
N THR A 1195 -10.84 -17.88 25.25
CA THR A 1195 -10.12 -16.96 26.13
C THR A 1195 -10.22 -17.35 27.60
N SER A 1196 -11.37 -17.84 28.09
CA SER A 1196 -11.52 -18.32 29.47
C SER A 1196 -11.01 -19.77 29.61
N ALA A 1197 -11.36 -20.64 28.66
CA ALA A 1197 -10.95 -22.05 28.67
C ALA A 1197 -9.43 -22.25 28.71
N ASP A 1198 -8.65 -21.36 28.07
CA ASP A 1198 -7.18 -21.40 28.12
C ASP A 1198 -6.55 -20.52 29.23
N PHE A 1199 -7.33 -19.70 29.98
CA PHE A 1199 -6.79 -18.65 30.85
C PHE A 1199 -5.90 -19.18 31.98
N GLU A 1200 -6.39 -20.21 32.68
CA GLU A 1200 -5.67 -20.80 33.82
C GLU A 1200 -4.39 -21.52 33.34
N ALA A 1201 -4.46 -22.20 32.18
CA ALA A 1201 -3.32 -22.87 31.55
C ALA A 1201 -2.25 -21.86 31.09
N TYR A 1202 -2.67 -20.75 30.46
CA TYR A 1202 -1.80 -19.63 30.09
C TYR A 1202 -1.05 -19.07 31.31
N CYS A 1203 -1.76 -18.79 32.40
CA CYS A 1203 -1.15 -18.25 33.62
C CYS A 1203 -0.14 -19.22 34.26
N LYS A 1204 -0.48 -20.51 34.40
CA LYS A 1204 0.45 -21.56 34.91
C LYS A 1204 1.72 -21.69 34.06
N THR A 1205 1.59 -21.55 32.74
CA THR A 1205 2.73 -21.55 31.82
C THR A 1205 3.58 -20.29 31.98
N GLN A 1206 2.96 -19.13 32.18
CA GLN A 1206 3.67 -17.87 32.45
C GLN A 1206 4.44 -17.86 33.79
N ASP A 1207 3.94 -18.54 34.82
CA ASP A 1207 4.68 -18.79 36.07
C ASP A 1207 5.87 -19.73 35.84
N SER A 1208 5.68 -20.77 35.01
CA SER A 1208 6.73 -21.73 34.65
C SER A 1208 7.89 -21.05 33.88
N ILE A 1209 7.58 -20.04 33.05
CA ILE A 1209 8.56 -19.18 32.37
C ILE A 1209 9.33 -18.31 33.38
N ASP A 1210 8.65 -17.72 34.36
CA ASP A 1210 9.30 -16.93 35.42
C ASP A 1210 10.20 -17.80 36.34
N VAL A 1211 9.97 -19.13 36.40
CA VAL A 1211 10.89 -20.09 37.02
C VAL A 1211 12.06 -20.41 36.08
N ALA A 1212 11.79 -20.74 34.82
CA ALA A 1212 12.82 -21.12 33.85
C ALA A 1212 13.83 -20.00 33.58
N PHE A 1213 13.39 -18.75 33.49
CA PHE A 1213 14.28 -17.60 33.22
C PHE A 1213 15.23 -17.27 34.39
N LYS A 1214 14.93 -17.73 35.62
CA LYS A 1214 15.81 -17.56 36.78
C LYS A 1214 17.06 -18.44 36.69
N ASP A 1215 16.99 -19.59 36.03
CA ASP A 1215 18.18 -20.35 35.63
C ASP A 1215 18.67 -19.87 34.25
N GLN A 1216 19.51 -18.84 34.28
CA GLN A 1216 20.11 -18.26 33.08
C GLN A 1216 21.02 -19.24 32.31
N GLU A 1217 21.62 -20.23 32.96
CA GLU A 1217 22.47 -21.22 32.27
C GLU A 1217 21.61 -22.22 31.50
N ALA A 1218 20.53 -22.71 32.11
CA ALA A 1218 19.54 -23.55 31.43
C ALA A 1218 18.81 -22.77 30.32
N TRP A 1219 18.41 -21.51 30.57
CA TRP A 1219 17.77 -20.66 29.57
C TRP A 1219 18.66 -20.43 28.35
N LEU A 1220 19.95 -20.14 28.56
CA LEU A 1220 20.91 -19.99 27.47
C LEU A 1220 21.16 -21.30 26.72
N HIS A 1221 21.20 -22.46 27.41
CA HIS A 1221 21.25 -23.77 26.73
C HIS A 1221 20.06 -23.94 25.77
N LYS A 1222 18.82 -23.82 26.29
CA LYS A 1222 17.59 -23.93 25.49
C LYS A 1222 17.63 -22.99 24.29
N THR A 1223 17.95 -21.73 24.54
CA THR A 1223 18.01 -20.67 23.52
C THR A 1223 19.03 -20.98 22.40
N ILE A 1224 20.21 -21.49 22.73
CA ILE A 1224 21.25 -21.83 21.73
C ILE A 1224 20.84 -23.05 20.91
N ILE A 1225 20.30 -24.10 21.54
CA ILE A 1225 19.78 -25.29 20.83
C ILE A 1225 18.67 -24.88 19.86
N SER A 1226 17.73 -24.02 20.29
CA SER A 1226 16.67 -23.53 19.43
C SER A 1226 17.20 -22.80 18.20
N VAL A 1227 18.16 -21.87 18.35
CA VAL A 1227 18.79 -21.18 17.19
C VAL A 1227 19.50 -22.19 16.28
N ALA A 1228 20.22 -23.17 16.85
CA ALA A 1228 20.98 -24.15 16.09
C ALA A 1228 20.10 -24.99 15.13
N ARG A 1229 18.84 -25.26 15.52
CA ARG A 1229 17.92 -26.12 14.77
C ARG A 1229 16.96 -25.38 13.83
N MET A 1230 17.09 -24.05 13.69
CA MET A 1230 16.25 -23.27 12.77
C MET A 1230 16.54 -23.47 11.26
N GLY A 1231 17.45 -24.36 10.89
CA GLY A 1231 17.87 -24.58 9.49
C GLY A 1231 16.73 -24.89 8.52
N PHE A 1232 15.71 -25.65 8.95
CA PHE A 1232 14.54 -25.99 8.15
C PHE A 1232 13.71 -24.76 7.71
N PHE A 1233 13.72 -23.68 8.48
CA PHE A 1233 12.87 -22.50 8.28
C PHE A 1233 13.51 -21.40 7.40
N THR A 1234 14.57 -21.70 6.65
CA THR A 1234 15.05 -20.77 5.60
C THR A 1234 14.07 -20.71 4.43
N ALA A 1235 13.80 -19.50 3.94
CA ALA A 1235 13.03 -19.28 2.72
C ALA A 1235 13.72 -19.84 1.46
N ASP A 1236 15.02 -20.13 1.52
CA ASP A 1236 15.78 -20.74 0.41
C ASP A 1236 15.26 -22.15 0.09
N ARG A 1237 15.12 -22.98 1.14
CA ARG A 1237 14.58 -24.35 1.09
C ARG A 1237 13.14 -24.37 0.56
N CYS A 1238 12.33 -23.38 0.95
CA CYS A 1238 10.98 -23.22 0.39
C CYS A 1238 11.03 -22.97 -1.12
N ILE A 1239 11.94 -22.11 -1.59
CA ILE A 1239 12.11 -21.81 -3.02
C ILE A 1239 12.62 -23.03 -3.80
N GLU A 1240 13.48 -23.85 -3.22
CA GLU A 1240 13.93 -25.12 -3.80
C GLU A 1240 12.76 -26.12 -3.93
N GLU A 1241 11.94 -26.30 -2.88
CA GLU A 1241 10.71 -27.10 -2.92
C GLU A 1241 9.71 -26.60 -3.98
N TYR A 1242 9.44 -25.29 -4.03
CA TYR A 1242 8.61 -24.70 -5.09
C TYR A 1242 9.21 -24.94 -6.48
N ALA A 1243 10.53 -24.83 -6.64
CA ALA A 1243 11.21 -24.99 -7.92
C ALA A 1243 11.16 -26.43 -8.44
N GLU A 1244 11.35 -27.43 -7.58
CA GLU A 1244 11.28 -28.85 -7.94
C GLU A 1244 9.83 -29.35 -8.08
N MET A 1245 8.97 -29.10 -7.08
CA MET A 1245 7.68 -29.77 -6.93
C MET A 1245 6.51 -29.09 -7.66
N ILE A 1246 6.66 -27.82 -8.03
CA ILE A 1246 5.58 -26.98 -8.58
C ILE A 1246 5.99 -26.27 -9.88
N TRP A 1247 7.13 -25.56 -9.90
CA TRP A 1247 7.49 -24.73 -11.06
C TRP A 1247 8.30 -25.48 -12.13
N ASN A 1248 9.02 -26.53 -11.77
CA ASN A 1248 10.01 -27.23 -12.61
C ASN A 1248 10.98 -26.24 -13.28
N VAL A 1249 11.70 -25.47 -12.46
CA VAL A 1249 12.64 -24.42 -12.89
C VAL A 1249 14.03 -24.66 -12.30
N GLU A 1250 15.06 -24.27 -13.06
CA GLU A 1250 16.47 -24.43 -12.71
C GLU A 1250 17.13 -23.06 -12.45
N PRO A 1251 18.16 -22.98 -11.58
CA PRO A 1251 18.88 -21.74 -11.32
C PRO A 1251 19.83 -21.36 -12.47
N GLN A 1252 19.82 -20.09 -12.87
CA GLN A 1252 20.55 -19.57 -14.03
C GLN A 1252 21.75 -18.70 -13.61
N LYS A 1253 22.78 -19.37 -13.09
CA LYS A 1253 23.99 -18.72 -12.58
C LYS A 1253 24.69 -17.86 -13.64
N MET A 1254 24.84 -16.56 -13.39
CA MET A 1254 25.54 -15.67 -14.30
C MET A 1254 27.04 -16.02 -14.41
N LYS A 1255 27.54 -16.10 -15.65
CA LYS A 1255 28.98 -16.29 -15.91
C LYS A 1255 29.75 -15.02 -15.51
N GLN A 1256 30.79 -15.17 -14.70
CA GLN A 1256 31.58 -14.02 -14.20
C GLN A 1256 32.24 -13.20 -15.31
N ASN A 1257 32.61 -13.83 -16.43
CA ASN A 1257 33.05 -13.15 -17.64
C ASN A 1257 31.87 -13.03 -18.61
N GLY A 1258 31.31 -11.83 -18.75
CA GLY A 1258 30.10 -11.57 -19.52
C GLY A 1258 30.30 -11.68 -21.03
N ALA A 1259 29.84 -12.81 -21.61
CA ALA A 1259 29.61 -13.06 -23.04
C ALA A 1259 28.57 -14.18 -23.22
#